data_AF-A0A5J5JZ74-F1
#
_entry.id   AF-A0A5J5JZ74-F1
#
_cell.length_a   1.000
_cell.length_b   1.000
_cell.length_c   1.000
_cell.angle_alpha   90.00
_cell.angle_beta   90.00
_cell.angle_gamma   90.00
#
_symmetry.space_group_name_H-M   'P 1'
#
loop_
_entity.id
_entity.type
_entity.pdbx_description
1 polymer ?
#
loop_
_entity_poly.entity_id
_entity_poly.type
_entity_poly.pdbx_seq_one_letter_code
_entity_poly.pdbx_strand_id
1 'polypeptide(L)'
;MNGDGARRIGFEWALEGKEHGSYDEYGLLRWSDERFAGVFDELRAKYAAGTPSELPQVTIARAATRDHGERSDNVVLAIHTWSDHRDFAGRKVAYTRWFFVPYHQLQDHPVSYQALYAAFDALPLTPEPPLTVAVPALDPRAVMPGPDALAAAALLAAGQQVCLVGADGVPMAQRLRFVDTVMALLPYGLRTRFSAATWTSSTTKHRIKLSFARYAPEGVQAVQWGQGADIPLDEYSAKYHRILRNRDVDYPDLIGWLAGQTKPLSFDDSDRPRVFDLLRQSASQSPPTRPAPAPAPPVSRAPEVVEAAHQGPTVAVLARKLAGASRQDTGPALDALLAVVWTPSDREALADALYTYTCFQHVIDQQEDRDHLYERLVSAAFQPDEQSMWKGKCRSLLRANSTPKTVRRLLKGLSRQQWWQFGTWARRHRLACTVGVLVLTVAFAGAAALRLLLPGDDAPAQQALPLPPPQKVVLVRDAAAQPYVTEVVREALRRAGYQTNAQVQGAPSVLIGYAPAAYDDMNAAALTPVGNFPSGTRDVLLVRGGEGDLPKKILVRETFSKDVEKRIRELYPESELTRVPDSELTESLIKRDAEAAIVSGDVKADDYAPSPALDDLLPERRIVVGADSALKSALEPAMDGLKKEGVKSSDNPQADAKAFVDRIYSPAPALASSAKPVSEPPGSSGDLILITSVVAAVAGLAGAVLLVWRPSRFKGSLIGRPRV
;
A
#
# COMPACT_ATOMS: atom_id res chain seq x y z
N MET A 1 27.26 -24.79 -26.82
CA MET A 1 26.32 -24.74 -25.68
C MET A 1 25.91 -23.29 -25.52
N ASN A 2 24.78 -22.94 -26.12
CA ASN A 2 24.30 -21.56 -26.24
C ASN A 2 23.30 -21.27 -25.10
N GLY A 3 23.55 -20.21 -24.35
CA GLY A 3 22.66 -19.04 -24.36
C GLY A 3 21.41 -18.96 -23.48
N ASP A 4 20.85 -20.04 -22.93
CA ASP A 4 19.63 -19.91 -22.12
C ASP A 4 19.83 -20.42 -20.69
N GLY A 5 19.96 -19.49 -19.74
CA GLY A 5 19.98 -19.77 -18.30
C GLY A 5 18.65 -20.27 -17.72
N ALA A 6 17.76 -20.82 -18.57
CA ALA A 6 16.48 -21.40 -18.18
C ALA A 6 16.60 -22.93 -18.09
N ARG A 7 16.31 -23.48 -16.91
CA ARG A 7 16.27 -24.92 -16.68
C ARG A 7 14.83 -25.40 -16.75
N ARG A 8 14.62 -26.61 -17.29
CA ARG A 8 13.30 -27.26 -17.24
C ARG A 8 13.07 -27.83 -15.84
N ILE A 9 11.96 -27.45 -15.24
CA ILE A 9 11.50 -27.90 -13.93
C ILE A 9 10.21 -28.69 -14.13
N GLY A 10 10.15 -29.88 -13.54
CA GLY A 10 8.95 -30.68 -13.47
C GLY A 10 7.95 -30.11 -12.48
N PHE A 11 6.66 -30.23 -12.79
CA PHE A 11 5.60 -29.77 -11.91
C PHE A 11 4.38 -30.69 -12.01
N GLU A 12 3.53 -30.62 -11.00
CA GLU A 12 2.20 -31.21 -11.01
C GLU A 12 1.15 -30.09 -10.88
N TRP A 13 -0.09 -30.33 -11.26
CA TRP A 13 -1.12 -29.29 -11.26
C TRP A 13 -2.50 -29.77 -10.84
N ALA A 14 -3.31 -28.82 -10.34
CA ALA A 14 -4.73 -29.01 -10.08
C ALA A 14 -5.51 -27.74 -10.44
N LEU A 15 -6.75 -27.91 -10.91
CA LEU A 15 -7.67 -26.84 -11.26
C LEU A 15 -8.85 -26.88 -10.29
N GLU A 16 -9.02 -25.80 -9.54
CA GLU A 16 -10.17 -25.56 -8.68
C GLU A 16 -11.11 -24.54 -9.34
N GLY A 17 -12.41 -24.76 -9.20
CA GLY A 17 -13.43 -23.87 -9.74
C GLY A 17 -14.83 -24.38 -9.52
N LYS A 18 -15.75 -23.91 -10.37
CA LYS A 18 -17.09 -24.47 -10.53
C LYS A 18 -17.31 -24.89 -11.97
N GLU A 19 -18.08 -25.96 -12.16
CA GLU A 19 -18.59 -26.32 -13.47
C GLU A 19 -19.58 -25.27 -13.98
N HIS A 20 -19.67 -25.15 -15.31
CA HIS A 20 -20.56 -24.19 -15.94
C HIS A 20 -22.02 -24.50 -15.60
N GLY A 21 -22.73 -23.51 -15.02
CA GLY A 21 -24.14 -23.66 -14.65
C GLY A 21 -24.41 -24.53 -13.41
N SER A 22 -23.38 -25.01 -12.71
CA SER A 22 -23.57 -25.80 -11.48
C SER A 22 -23.97 -24.92 -10.27
N TYR A 23 -24.75 -25.51 -9.36
CA TYR A 23 -25.05 -24.97 -8.03
C TYR A 23 -23.98 -25.31 -6.99
N ASP A 24 -23.11 -26.26 -7.30
CA ASP A 24 -22.14 -26.81 -6.35
C ASP A 24 -21.16 -25.75 -5.89
N GLU A 25 -20.60 -25.96 -4.71
CA GLU A 25 -19.53 -25.12 -4.18
C GLU A 25 -18.24 -25.25 -5.01
N TYR A 26 -17.29 -24.36 -4.79
CA TYR A 26 -15.98 -24.47 -5.44
C TYR A 26 -15.31 -25.79 -5.03
N GLY A 27 -14.81 -26.53 -6.02
CA GLY A 27 -14.14 -27.81 -5.81
C GLY A 27 -13.05 -28.06 -6.85
N LEU A 28 -12.32 -29.16 -6.68
CA LEU A 28 -11.36 -29.63 -7.67
C LEU A 28 -12.10 -30.15 -8.92
N LEU A 29 -11.77 -29.57 -10.07
CA LEU A 29 -12.34 -29.93 -11.36
C LEU A 29 -11.47 -30.96 -12.09
N ARG A 30 -10.14 -30.76 -12.07
CA ARG A 30 -9.14 -31.62 -12.73
C ARG A 30 -7.79 -31.54 -12.02
N TRP A 31 -6.96 -32.56 -12.16
CA TRP A 31 -5.60 -32.61 -11.60
C TRP A 31 -4.73 -33.59 -12.40
N SER A 32 -3.41 -33.44 -12.32
CA SER A 32 -2.45 -34.32 -13.00
C SER A 32 -2.18 -35.62 -12.26
N ASP A 33 -2.30 -35.63 -10.93
CA ASP A 33 -1.93 -36.77 -10.09
C ASP A 33 -2.79 -36.82 -8.81
N GLU A 34 -3.37 -37.99 -8.53
CA GLU A 34 -4.26 -38.27 -7.39
C GLU A 34 -3.65 -37.96 -6.03
N ARG A 35 -2.33 -38.02 -5.89
CA ARG A 35 -1.62 -37.73 -4.63
C ARG A 35 -1.84 -36.29 -4.16
N PHE A 36 -2.13 -35.37 -5.08
CA PHE A 36 -2.32 -33.95 -4.75
C PHE A 36 -3.76 -33.63 -4.36
N ALA A 37 -4.74 -34.43 -4.79
CA ALA A 37 -6.13 -34.28 -4.38
C ALA A 37 -6.27 -34.39 -2.85
N GLY A 38 -5.55 -35.34 -2.22
CA GLY A 38 -5.59 -35.52 -0.77
C GLY A 38 -4.95 -34.39 0.05
N VAL A 39 -4.06 -33.58 -0.53
CA VAL A 39 -3.39 -32.46 0.15
C VAL A 39 -4.16 -31.15 -0.05
N PHE A 40 -5.11 -31.12 -1.00
CA PHE A 40 -5.81 -29.91 -1.41
C PHE A 40 -6.65 -29.30 -0.28
N ASP A 41 -7.44 -30.09 0.45
CA ASP A 41 -8.25 -29.55 1.55
C ASP A 41 -7.38 -28.94 2.66
N GLU A 42 -6.21 -29.52 2.91
CA GLU A 42 -5.24 -28.96 3.85
C GLU A 42 -4.71 -27.60 3.36
N LEU A 43 -4.37 -27.49 2.06
CA LEU A 43 -3.91 -26.26 1.46
C LEU A 43 -4.98 -25.16 1.52
N ARG A 44 -6.22 -25.50 1.14
CA ARG A 44 -7.36 -24.58 1.16
C ARG A 44 -7.63 -24.09 2.58
N ALA A 45 -7.62 -24.98 3.57
CA ALA A 45 -7.84 -24.60 4.97
C ALA A 45 -6.73 -23.70 5.54
N LYS A 46 -5.47 -23.90 5.14
CA LYS A 46 -4.32 -23.17 5.71
C LYS A 46 -4.00 -21.86 5.01
N TYR A 47 -4.24 -21.80 3.70
CA TYR A 47 -3.77 -20.73 2.81
C TYR A 47 -4.90 -20.01 2.08
N ALA A 48 -6.15 -20.14 2.56
CA ALA A 48 -7.26 -19.31 2.10
C ALA A 48 -6.95 -17.83 2.30
N ALA A 49 -6.80 -17.11 1.20
CA ALA A 49 -6.55 -15.66 1.19
C ALA A 49 -7.86 -14.83 1.31
N GLY A 50 -9.01 -15.48 1.43
CA GLY A 50 -10.32 -14.83 1.36
C GLY A 50 -10.76 -14.55 -0.09
N THR A 51 -11.94 -13.95 -0.25
CA THR A 51 -12.48 -13.61 -1.58
C THR A 51 -11.75 -12.39 -2.16
N PRO A 52 -11.06 -12.53 -3.30
CA PRO A 52 -10.36 -11.43 -3.95
C PRO A 52 -11.34 -10.34 -4.40
N SER A 53 -11.03 -9.06 -4.15
CA SER A 53 -11.74 -7.94 -4.78
C SER A 53 -11.22 -7.65 -6.19
N GLU A 54 -9.96 -8.03 -6.47
CA GLU A 54 -9.26 -7.82 -7.73
C GLU A 54 -8.47 -9.07 -8.11
N LEU A 55 -8.44 -9.39 -9.41
CA LEU A 55 -7.73 -10.53 -9.98
C LEU A 55 -6.89 -10.09 -11.19
N PRO A 56 -5.74 -10.73 -11.47
CA PRO A 56 -5.24 -11.97 -10.86
C PRO A 56 -4.68 -11.80 -9.45
N GLN A 57 -4.69 -12.89 -8.68
CA GLN A 57 -4.05 -13.00 -7.37
C GLN A 57 -3.20 -14.27 -7.31
N VAL A 58 -2.05 -14.20 -6.65
CA VAL A 58 -1.14 -15.34 -6.47
C VAL A 58 -0.94 -15.63 -5.00
N THR A 59 -1.07 -16.91 -4.63
CA THR A 59 -0.75 -17.43 -3.31
C THR A 59 0.39 -18.44 -3.44
N ILE A 60 1.46 -18.23 -2.68
CA ILE A 60 2.57 -19.16 -2.50
C ILE A 60 2.28 -19.98 -1.24
N ALA A 61 2.30 -21.29 -1.39
CA ALA A 61 2.07 -22.24 -0.31
C ALA A 61 3.13 -23.35 -0.32
N ARG A 62 3.01 -24.27 0.63
CA ARG A 62 3.83 -25.48 0.70
C ARG A 62 2.95 -26.70 0.82
N ALA A 63 3.34 -27.78 0.16
CA ALA A 63 2.70 -29.08 0.28
C ALA A 63 3.77 -30.14 0.55
N ALA A 64 3.46 -31.11 1.40
CA ALA A 64 4.27 -32.31 1.52
C ALA A 64 3.47 -33.46 0.92
N THR A 65 4.00 -34.09 -0.12
CA THR A 65 3.44 -35.33 -0.65
C THR A 65 4.27 -36.51 -0.17
N ARG A 66 3.65 -37.69 -0.17
CA ARG A 66 4.35 -38.95 0.08
C ARG A 66 4.23 -39.83 -1.14
N ASP A 67 5.35 -40.40 -1.54
CA ASP A 67 5.43 -41.38 -2.62
C ASP A 67 6.21 -42.59 -2.15
N HIS A 68 5.62 -43.78 -2.20
CA HIS A 68 6.25 -45.02 -1.71
C HIS A 68 6.90 -44.92 -0.31
N GLY A 69 6.37 -44.06 0.57
CA GLY A 69 6.89 -43.81 1.91
C GLY A 69 7.93 -42.68 2.00
N GLU A 70 8.46 -42.20 0.87
CA GLU A 70 9.35 -41.06 0.79
C GLU A 70 8.57 -39.74 0.78
N ARG A 71 9.03 -38.76 1.55
CA ARG A 71 8.39 -37.45 1.65
C ARG A 71 9.03 -36.48 0.67
N SER A 72 8.22 -35.88 -0.20
CA SER A 72 8.63 -34.78 -1.09
C SER A 72 8.03 -33.47 -0.61
N ASP A 73 8.88 -32.48 -0.29
CA ASP A 73 8.44 -31.12 0.00
C ASP A 73 8.32 -30.34 -1.32
N ASN A 74 7.15 -29.73 -1.55
CA ASN A 74 6.80 -29.01 -2.77
C ASN A 74 6.54 -27.52 -2.46
N VAL A 75 7.03 -26.66 -3.32
CA VAL A 75 6.64 -25.25 -3.41
C VAL A 75 5.39 -25.18 -4.26
N VAL A 76 4.34 -24.54 -3.75
CA VAL A 76 3.04 -24.47 -4.41
C VAL A 76 2.75 -23.04 -4.85
N LEU A 77 2.36 -22.86 -6.10
CA LEU A 77 1.88 -21.60 -6.65
C LEU A 77 0.41 -21.74 -7.03
N ALA A 78 -0.46 -20.98 -6.37
CA ALA A 78 -1.89 -20.91 -6.70
C ALA A 78 -2.18 -19.60 -7.42
N ILE A 79 -2.58 -19.69 -8.69
CA ILE A 79 -2.89 -18.55 -9.55
C ILE A 79 -4.41 -18.46 -9.68
N HIS A 80 -4.98 -17.41 -9.09
CA HIS A 80 -6.41 -17.16 -9.09
C HIS A 80 -6.75 -16.13 -10.19
N THR A 81 -7.68 -16.49 -11.08
CA THR A 81 -8.07 -15.69 -12.26
C THR A 81 -9.57 -15.76 -12.50
N TRP A 82 -10.17 -14.72 -13.07
CA TRP A 82 -11.56 -14.82 -13.54
C TRP A 82 -11.65 -15.83 -14.68
N SER A 83 -12.69 -16.67 -14.65
CA SER A 83 -13.08 -17.46 -15.81
C SER A 83 -14.05 -16.65 -16.69
N ASP A 84 -14.22 -17.09 -17.94
CA ASP A 84 -15.28 -16.60 -18.82
C ASP A 84 -16.66 -17.17 -18.46
N HIS A 85 -16.71 -18.09 -17.48
CA HIS A 85 -17.93 -18.74 -17.05
C HIS A 85 -18.67 -17.95 -15.97
N ARG A 86 -19.98 -18.17 -15.95
CA ARG A 86 -20.86 -17.75 -14.87
C ARG A 86 -21.49 -18.97 -14.22
N ASP A 87 -21.75 -18.85 -12.92
CA ASP A 87 -22.53 -19.84 -12.19
C ASP A 87 -24.02 -19.71 -12.56
N PHE A 88 -24.85 -20.61 -12.03
CA PHE A 88 -26.29 -20.58 -12.28
C PHE A 88 -26.95 -19.24 -11.90
N ALA A 89 -26.45 -18.57 -10.86
CA ALA A 89 -26.94 -17.27 -10.41
C ALA A 89 -26.40 -16.09 -11.25
N GLY A 90 -25.68 -16.37 -12.35
CA GLY A 90 -25.10 -15.36 -13.22
C GLY A 90 -23.88 -14.65 -12.63
N ARG A 91 -23.33 -15.12 -11.50
CA ARG A 91 -22.12 -14.56 -10.88
C ARG A 91 -20.89 -15.04 -11.64
N LYS A 92 -19.85 -14.20 -11.71
CA LYS A 92 -18.58 -14.62 -12.32
C LYS A 92 -17.95 -15.74 -11.50
N VAL A 93 -17.49 -16.78 -12.19
CA VAL A 93 -16.72 -17.86 -11.57
C VAL A 93 -15.24 -17.52 -11.70
N ALA A 94 -14.48 -17.74 -10.64
CA ALA A 94 -13.04 -17.69 -10.70
C ALA A 94 -12.45 -19.11 -10.79
N TYR A 95 -11.25 -19.23 -11.32
CA TYR A 95 -10.48 -20.46 -11.32
C TYR A 95 -9.22 -20.25 -10.51
N THR A 96 -8.84 -21.26 -9.73
CA THR A 96 -7.52 -21.34 -9.11
C THR A 96 -6.75 -22.46 -9.79
N ARG A 97 -5.66 -22.12 -10.48
CA ARG A 97 -4.68 -23.08 -10.99
C ARG A 97 -3.60 -23.28 -9.93
N TRP A 98 -3.48 -24.49 -9.42
CA TRP A 98 -2.48 -24.88 -8.44
C TRP A 98 -1.33 -25.58 -9.16
N PHE A 99 -0.10 -25.15 -8.93
CA PHE A 99 1.11 -25.75 -9.48
C PHE A 99 2.02 -26.20 -8.35
N PHE A 100 2.48 -27.44 -8.38
CA PHE A 100 3.31 -28.07 -7.36
C PHE A 100 4.69 -28.34 -7.93
N VAL A 101 5.70 -27.71 -7.36
CA VAL A 101 7.09 -27.84 -7.81
C VAL A 101 7.91 -28.56 -6.74
N PRO A 102 8.49 -29.74 -7.02
CA PRO A 102 9.33 -30.44 -6.08
C PRO A 102 10.56 -29.59 -5.71
N TYR A 103 10.75 -29.31 -4.42
CA TYR A 103 11.79 -28.37 -3.98
C TYR A 103 13.20 -28.84 -4.34
N HIS A 104 13.45 -30.15 -4.38
CA HIS A 104 14.76 -30.70 -4.74
C HIS A 104 15.21 -30.24 -6.15
N GLN A 105 14.28 -30.00 -7.09
CA GLN A 105 14.63 -29.50 -8.42
C GLN A 105 15.07 -28.02 -8.41
N LEU A 106 14.70 -27.27 -7.37
CA LEU A 106 15.06 -25.87 -7.19
C LEU A 106 16.40 -25.68 -6.47
N GLN A 107 16.96 -26.73 -5.86
CA GLN A 107 18.19 -26.64 -5.06
C GLN A 107 19.42 -26.32 -5.92
N ASP A 108 19.49 -26.90 -7.11
CA ASP A 108 20.60 -26.69 -8.05
C ASP A 108 20.30 -25.56 -9.06
N HIS A 109 19.09 -25.00 -9.01
CA HIS A 109 18.64 -23.95 -9.91
C HIS A 109 17.69 -23.01 -9.17
N PRO A 110 18.21 -22.12 -8.29
CA PRO A 110 17.39 -21.16 -7.58
C PRO A 110 16.61 -20.27 -8.56
N VAL A 111 15.28 -20.28 -8.45
CA VAL A 111 14.36 -19.45 -9.23
C VAL A 111 13.57 -18.48 -8.34
N SER A 112 13.04 -17.43 -8.95
CA SER A 112 12.10 -16.50 -8.31
C SER A 112 10.64 -16.96 -8.49
N TYR A 113 9.75 -16.53 -7.61
CA TYR A 113 8.32 -16.76 -7.70
C TYR A 113 7.70 -16.04 -8.90
N GLN A 114 8.21 -14.86 -9.27
CA GLN A 114 7.80 -14.17 -10.48
C GLN A 114 8.16 -14.97 -11.73
N ALA A 115 9.35 -15.60 -11.78
CA ALA A 115 9.75 -16.45 -12.89
C ALA A 115 8.86 -17.70 -12.99
N LEU A 116 8.54 -18.33 -11.86
CA LEU A 116 7.57 -19.43 -11.81
C LEU A 116 6.18 -18.99 -12.26
N TYR A 117 5.69 -17.84 -11.79
CA TYR A 117 4.40 -17.29 -12.20
C TYR A 117 4.35 -17.05 -13.71
N ALA A 118 5.35 -16.38 -14.28
CA ALA A 118 5.39 -16.11 -15.72
C ALA A 118 5.40 -17.39 -16.55
N ALA A 119 6.16 -18.40 -16.10
CA ALA A 119 6.22 -19.70 -16.73
C ALA A 119 4.88 -20.45 -16.67
N PHE A 120 4.20 -20.45 -15.53
CA PHE A 120 2.92 -21.15 -15.34
C PHE A 120 1.71 -20.42 -15.90
N ASP A 121 1.71 -19.09 -15.89
CA ASP A 121 0.60 -18.30 -16.41
C ASP A 121 0.42 -18.51 -17.92
N ALA A 122 1.53 -18.71 -18.64
CA ALA A 122 1.57 -19.02 -20.06
C ALA A 122 1.08 -20.44 -20.43
N LEU A 123 0.87 -21.32 -19.44
CA LEU A 123 0.37 -22.66 -19.69
C LEU A 123 -1.16 -22.66 -19.91
N PRO A 124 -1.70 -23.62 -20.69
CA PRO A 124 -3.13 -23.80 -20.80
C PRO A 124 -3.77 -24.13 -19.44
N LEU A 125 -5.10 -23.98 -19.34
CA LEU A 125 -5.85 -24.24 -18.11
C LEU A 125 -5.66 -25.67 -17.57
N THR A 126 -5.47 -26.63 -18.48
CA THR A 126 -5.22 -28.04 -18.17
C THR A 126 -4.00 -28.53 -18.97
N PRO A 127 -2.78 -28.37 -18.44
CA PRO A 127 -1.55 -28.82 -19.10
C PRO A 127 -1.51 -30.34 -19.28
N GLU A 128 -1.02 -30.77 -20.45
CA GLU A 128 -0.81 -32.19 -20.77
C GLU A 128 0.67 -32.58 -20.62
N PRO A 129 0.99 -33.87 -20.35
CA PRO A 129 2.36 -34.34 -20.28
C PRO A 129 3.17 -34.10 -21.58
N PRO A 130 4.50 -33.87 -21.48
CA PRO A 130 5.30 -33.88 -20.27
C PRO A 130 5.15 -32.58 -19.45
N LEU A 131 4.87 -32.73 -18.16
CA LEU A 131 4.64 -31.60 -17.23
C LEU A 131 5.97 -30.98 -16.81
N THR A 132 6.59 -30.24 -17.72
CA THR A 132 7.84 -29.52 -17.50
C THR A 132 7.76 -28.12 -18.10
N VAL A 133 8.33 -27.14 -17.39
CA VAL A 133 8.37 -25.75 -17.87
C VAL A 133 9.78 -25.19 -17.73
N ALA A 134 10.22 -24.37 -18.69
CA ALA A 134 11.50 -23.69 -18.62
C ALA A 134 11.39 -22.45 -17.73
N VAL A 135 12.26 -22.34 -16.73
CA VAL A 135 12.25 -21.23 -15.77
C VAL A 135 13.66 -20.63 -15.67
N PRO A 136 13.82 -19.32 -15.87
CA PRO A 136 15.11 -18.67 -15.72
C PRO A 136 15.59 -18.72 -14.27
N ALA A 137 16.92 -18.81 -14.08
CA ALA A 137 17.52 -18.67 -12.76
C ALA A 137 17.23 -17.28 -12.16
N LEU A 138 17.20 -17.20 -10.83
CA LEU A 138 17.20 -15.95 -10.10
C LEU A 138 18.45 -15.15 -10.46
N ASP A 139 18.26 -13.92 -10.95
CA ASP A 139 19.35 -12.96 -11.16
C ASP A 139 19.50 -12.06 -9.93
N PRO A 140 20.58 -12.20 -9.13
CA PRO A 140 20.81 -11.34 -7.97
C PRO A 140 20.92 -9.85 -8.30
N ARG A 141 21.32 -9.50 -9.53
CA ARG A 141 21.50 -8.11 -9.96
C ARG A 141 20.20 -7.41 -10.29
N ALA A 142 19.15 -8.17 -10.60
CA ALA A 142 17.82 -7.64 -10.86
C ALA A 142 17.07 -7.27 -9.57
N VAL A 143 17.59 -7.66 -8.40
CA VAL A 143 16.95 -7.43 -7.10
C VAL A 143 17.55 -6.21 -6.42
N MET A 144 16.73 -5.17 -6.24
CA MET A 144 17.08 -3.97 -5.49
C MET A 144 16.13 -3.79 -4.31
N PRO A 145 16.57 -4.08 -3.07
CA PRO A 145 15.69 -4.01 -1.90
C PRO A 145 15.51 -2.58 -1.39
N GLY A 146 14.24 -2.21 -1.17
CA GLY A 146 13.83 -1.01 -0.45
C GLY A 146 13.78 -1.23 1.08
N PRO A 147 13.53 -0.16 1.86
CA PRO A 147 13.47 -0.23 3.32
C PRO A 147 12.39 -1.18 3.85
N ASP A 148 11.25 -1.25 3.16
CA ASP A 148 10.15 -2.19 3.43
C ASP A 148 10.54 -3.65 3.21
N ALA A 149 11.30 -3.96 2.15
CA ALA A 149 11.79 -5.31 1.91
C ALA A 149 12.81 -5.75 2.98
N LEU A 150 13.70 -4.85 3.41
CA LEU A 150 14.67 -5.11 4.48
C LEU A 150 13.97 -5.40 5.80
N ALA A 151 12.99 -4.57 6.17
CA ALA A 151 12.20 -4.75 7.39
C ALA A 151 11.42 -6.07 7.34
N ALA A 152 10.71 -6.35 6.24
CA ALA A 152 9.95 -7.59 6.08
C ALA A 152 10.86 -8.83 6.17
N ALA A 153 12.04 -8.82 5.54
CA ALA A 153 12.99 -9.92 5.63
C ALA A 153 13.47 -10.14 7.07
N ALA A 154 13.78 -9.07 7.81
CA ALA A 154 14.22 -9.16 9.20
C ALA A 154 13.14 -9.72 10.14
N LEU A 155 11.89 -9.25 10.00
CA LEU A 155 10.74 -9.75 10.77
C LEU A 155 10.47 -11.24 10.46
N LEU A 156 10.52 -11.62 9.18
CA LEU A 156 10.36 -13.02 8.77
C LEU A 156 11.48 -13.90 9.32
N ALA A 157 12.74 -13.44 9.30
CA ALA A 157 13.87 -14.16 9.88
C ALA A 157 13.71 -14.37 11.40
N ALA A 158 13.03 -13.44 12.09
CA ALA A 158 12.63 -13.59 13.49
C ALA A 158 11.42 -14.52 13.68
N GLY A 159 10.86 -15.09 12.62
CA GLY A 159 9.73 -16.03 12.65
C GLY A 159 8.35 -15.36 12.67
N GLN A 160 8.31 -14.02 12.67
CA GLN A 160 7.08 -13.24 12.74
C GLN A 160 6.30 -13.31 11.42
N GLN A 161 4.97 -13.15 11.50
CA GLN A 161 4.13 -12.95 10.30
C GLN A 161 4.15 -11.48 9.93
N VAL A 162 4.24 -11.20 8.63
CA VAL A 162 4.36 -9.85 8.09
C VAL A 162 3.19 -9.56 7.15
N CYS A 163 2.54 -8.42 7.35
CA CYS A 163 1.52 -7.90 6.46
C CYS A 163 1.96 -6.55 5.90
N LEU A 164 2.08 -6.47 4.57
CA LEU A 164 2.31 -5.22 3.86
C LEU A 164 1.00 -4.46 3.73
N VAL A 165 0.99 -3.21 4.21
CA VAL A 165 -0.16 -2.31 4.17
C VAL A 165 0.14 -1.09 3.29
N GLY A 166 -0.92 -0.45 2.79
CA GLY A 166 -0.82 0.71 1.89
C GLY A 166 -0.42 0.37 0.45
N ALA A 167 -0.53 -0.90 0.05
CA ALA A 167 -0.21 -1.39 -1.28
C ALA A 167 -1.46 -1.64 -2.17
N ASP A 168 -2.64 -1.10 -1.81
CA ASP A 168 -3.90 -1.33 -2.55
C ASP A 168 -3.79 -1.01 -4.04
N GLY A 169 -3.09 0.07 -4.40
CA GLY A 169 -2.90 0.49 -5.80
C GLY A 169 -1.75 -0.18 -6.54
N VAL A 170 -1.01 -1.09 -5.88
CA VAL A 170 0.17 -1.74 -6.48
C VAL A 170 -0.29 -2.94 -7.32
N PRO A 171 0.14 -3.09 -8.58
CA PRO A 171 -0.23 -4.25 -9.39
C PRO A 171 0.25 -5.58 -8.81
N MET A 172 -0.51 -6.67 -9.02
CA MET A 172 -0.17 -8.01 -8.51
C MET A 172 1.27 -8.41 -8.85
N ALA A 173 1.72 -8.20 -10.10
CA ALA A 173 3.07 -8.56 -10.52
C ALA A 173 4.16 -7.82 -9.73
N GLN A 174 3.91 -6.57 -9.30
CA GLN A 174 4.85 -5.82 -8.48
C GLN A 174 4.84 -6.27 -7.02
N ARG A 175 3.67 -6.67 -6.50
CA ARG A 175 3.58 -7.32 -5.18
C ARG A 175 4.32 -8.66 -5.17
N LEU A 176 4.22 -9.45 -6.24
CA LEU A 176 4.97 -10.70 -6.39
C LEU A 176 6.48 -10.45 -6.47
N ARG A 177 6.92 -9.43 -7.23
CA ARG A 177 8.32 -8.99 -7.23
C ARG A 177 8.82 -8.62 -5.84
N PHE A 178 7.99 -7.95 -5.04
CA PHE A 178 8.36 -7.64 -3.66
C PHE A 178 8.56 -8.90 -2.82
N VAL A 179 7.69 -9.92 -2.97
CA VAL A 179 7.89 -11.22 -2.32
C VAL A 179 9.24 -11.83 -2.70
N ASP A 180 9.62 -11.74 -3.97
CA ASP A 180 10.93 -12.19 -4.45
C ASP A 180 12.08 -11.40 -3.83
N THR A 181 11.98 -10.08 -3.77
CA THR A 181 12.96 -9.21 -3.14
C THR A 181 13.16 -9.58 -1.66
N VAL A 182 12.08 -9.78 -0.92
CA VAL A 182 12.15 -10.20 0.50
C VAL A 182 12.82 -11.57 0.63
N MET A 183 12.40 -12.54 -0.18
CA MET A 183 12.93 -13.91 -0.13
C MET A 183 14.34 -14.06 -0.72
N ALA A 184 14.85 -13.05 -1.45
CA ALA A 184 16.24 -12.96 -1.88
C ALA A 184 17.18 -12.52 -0.75
N LEU A 185 16.65 -11.83 0.27
CA LEU A 185 17.38 -11.41 1.49
C LEU A 185 17.37 -12.47 2.59
N LEU A 186 16.88 -13.67 2.27
CA LEU A 186 16.74 -14.81 3.16
C LEU A 186 17.39 -16.05 2.52
N PRO A 187 17.98 -16.99 3.29
CA PRO A 187 18.48 -18.24 2.76
C PRO A 187 17.46 -18.97 1.87
N TYR A 188 17.89 -19.48 0.71
CA TYR A 188 16.99 -20.11 -0.27
C TYR A 188 16.21 -21.31 0.32
N GLY A 189 16.81 -22.00 1.28
CA GLY A 189 16.25 -23.08 2.10
C GLY A 189 14.88 -22.80 2.73
N LEU A 190 14.64 -21.54 3.11
CA LEU A 190 13.41 -21.12 3.79
C LEU A 190 12.16 -21.23 2.90
N ARG A 191 12.33 -21.31 1.58
CA ARG A 191 11.22 -21.50 0.63
C ARG A 191 10.44 -22.79 0.87
N THR A 192 11.06 -23.80 1.51
CA THR A 192 10.39 -25.06 1.91
C THR A 192 9.32 -24.90 3.00
N ARG A 193 9.37 -23.79 3.75
CA ARG A 193 8.46 -23.46 4.85
C ARG A 193 7.80 -22.11 4.68
N PHE A 194 8.00 -21.45 3.55
CA PHE A 194 7.46 -20.14 3.25
C PHE A 194 6.03 -20.21 2.70
N SER A 195 5.24 -19.19 3.00
CA SER A 195 3.92 -18.97 2.42
C SER A 195 3.71 -17.47 2.25
N ALA A 196 3.16 -17.08 1.11
CA ALA A 196 2.85 -15.68 0.82
C ALA A 196 1.56 -15.53 0.03
N ALA A 197 0.95 -14.36 0.04
CA ALA A 197 -0.14 -14.06 -0.86
C ALA A 197 -0.07 -12.60 -1.31
N THR A 198 -0.24 -12.37 -2.61
CA THR A 198 -0.23 -11.01 -3.19
C THR A 198 -1.45 -10.19 -2.76
N TRP A 199 -2.45 -10.81 -2.15
CA TRP A 199 -3.51 -10.11 -1.44
C TRP A 199 -4.15 -11.06 -0.42
N THR A 200 -4.65 -10.55 0.70
CA THR A 200 -5.50 -11.29 1.63
C THR A 200 -6.61 -10.39 2.14
N SER A 201 -7.77 -10.99 2.45
CA SER A 201 -8.80 -10.30 3.21
C SER A 201 -8.34 -10.13 4.65
N SER A 202 -8.37 -8.90 5.17
CA SER A 202 -8.03 -8.59 6.57
C SER A 202 -8.94 -9.30 7.60
N THR A 203 -10.08 -9.83 7.16
CA THR A 203 -11.02 -10.58 8.01
C THR A 203 -10.76 -12.09 8.06
N THR A 204 -9.87 -12.61 7.21
CA THR A 204 -9.59 -14.04 7.11
C THR A 204 -8.39 -14.40 7.98
N LYS A 205 -8.57 -15.33 8.92
CA LYS A 205 -7.45 -15.92 9.66
C LYS A 205 -6.70 -16.89 8.75
N HIS A 206 -5.42 -16.64 8.52
CA HIS A 206 -4.58 -17.47 7.64
C HIS A 206 -3.20 -17.73 8.23
N ARG A 207 -2.51 -18.78 7.76
CA ARG A 207 -1.12 -19.09 8.14
C ARG A 207 -0.09 -18.59 7.13
N ILE A 208 -0.45 -17.57 6.36
CA ILE A 208 0.42 -16.93 5.39
C ILE A 208 1.48 -16.11 6.14
N LYS A 209 2.76 -16.32 5.83
CA LYS A 209 3.89 -15.66 6.51
C LYS A 209 4.10 -14.23 6.01
N LEU A 210 3.90 -14.00 4.70
CA LEU A 210 3.97 -12.68 4.09
C LEU A 210 2.70 -12.39 3.28
N SER A 211 1.88 -11.46 3.73
CA SER A 211 0.64 -11.08 3.03
C SER A 211 0.62 -9.61 2.64
N PHE A 212 -0.19 -9.28 1.64
CA PHE A 212 -0.58 -7.90 1.36
C PHE A 212 -2.04 -7.74 1.73
N ALA A 213 -2.39 -6.70 2.47
CA ALA A 213 -3.79 -6.42 2.78
C ALA A 213 -3.99 -4.93 3.02
N ARG A 214 -5.25 -4.51 3.03
CA ARG A 214 -5.59 -3.13 3.40
C ARG A 214 -5.23 -2.83 4.86
N TYR A 215 -5.42 -3.81 5.73
CA TYR A 215 -5.08 -3.74 7.14
C TYR A 215 -4.36 -5.02 7.58
N ALA A 216 -3.36 -4.86 8.46
CA ALA A 216 -2.73 -6.00 9.11
C ALA A 216 -3.72 -6.67 10.08
N PRO A 217 -3.90 -8.00 10.03
CA PRO A 217 -4.67 -8.72 11.03
C PRO A 217 -4.05 -8.59 12.43
N GLU A 218 -4.85 -8.80 13.46
CA GLU A 218 -4.37 -8.83 14.85
C GLU A 218 -3.25 -9.88 15.03
N GLY A 219 -2.17 -9.50 15.72
CA GLY A 219 -1.01 -10.35 15.96
C GLY A 219 -0.04 -10.49 14.77
N VAL A 220 -0.27 -9.78 13.66
CA VAL A 220 0.61 -9.75 12.48
C VAL A 220 1.35 -8.41 12.43
N GLN A 221 2.65 -8.45 12.13
CA GLN A 221 3.48 -7.25 12.05
C GLN A 221 3.19 -6.48 10.77
N ALA A 222 2.81 -5.21 10.91
CA ALA A 222 2.54 -4.34 9.77
C ALA A 222 3.84 -3.71 9.23
N VAL A 223 4.02 -3.76 7.92
CA VAL A 223 5.08 -3.04 7.21
C VAL A 223 4.41 -2.11 6.20
N GLN A 224 4.75 -0.83 6.24
CA GLN A 224 4.22 0.17 5.33
C GLN A 224 4.97 0.11 3.99
N TRP A 225 4.21 -0.06 2.90
CA TRP A 225 4.77 -0.11 1.54
C TRP A 225 5.64 1.13 1.24
N GLY A 226 6.87 0.90 0.78
CA GLY A 226 7.85 1.92 0.44
C GLY A 226 8.52 2.65 1.61
N GLN A 227 8.07 2.44 2.85
CA GLN A 227 8.58 3.18 4.03
C GLN A 227 9.34 2.30 5.01
N GLY A 228 8.92 1.05 5.24
CA GLY A 228 9.51 0.19 6.27
C GLY A 228 8.53 -0.22 7.35
N ALA A 229 9.03 -0.77 8.45
CA ALA A 229 8.25 -1.03 9.66
C ALA A 229 8.45 0.12 10.65
N ASP A 230 7.35 0.68 11.17
CA ASP A 230 7.37 1.68 12.26
C ASP A 230 7.49 1.03 13.65
N ILE A 231 7.53 -0.31 13.72
CA ILE A 231 7.44 -1.07 14.97
C ILE A 231 8.84 -1.32 15.53
N PRO A 232 9.05 -1.25 16.87
CA PRO A 232 10.29 -1.69 17.49
C PRO A 232 10.53 -3.17 17.16
N LEU A 233 11.52 -3.38 16.32
CA LEU A 233 12.07 -4.68 16.03
C LEU A 233 12.53 -5.32 17.35
N ASP A 234 12.16 -6.58 17.58
CA ASP A 234 12.76 -7.35 18.67
C ASP A 234 14.28 -7.44 18.48
N GLU A 235 15.02 -7.85 19.51
CA GLU A 235 16.49 -7.85 19.46
C GLU A 235 17.04 -8.60 18.24
N TYR A 236 16.38 -9.70 17.85
CA TYR A 236 16.83 -10.55 16.75
C TYR A 236 16.56 -9.91 15.38
N SER A 237 15.34 -9.44 15.14
CA SER A 237 14.96 -8.73 13.92
C SER A 237 15.72 -7.42 13.78
N ALA A 238 15.96 -6.69 14.88
CA ALA A 238 16.78 -5.47 14.88
C ALA A 238 18.21 -5.76 14.44
N LYS A 239 18.78 -6.87 14.93
CA LYS A 239 20.13 -7.30 14.57
C LYS A 239 20.22 -7.77 13.12
N TYR A 240 19.24 -8.56 12.65
CA TYR A 240 19.17 -9.00 11.24
C TYR A 240 19.04 -7.80 10.30
N HIS A 241 18.13 -6.88 10.62
CA HIS A 241 17.92 -5.63 9.88
C HIS A 241 19.18 -4.76 9.84
N ARG A 242 19.89 -4.64 10.98
CA ARG A 242 21.16 -3.90 11.06
C ARG A 242 22.23 -4.50 10.15
N ILE A 243 22.36 -5.83 10.10
CA ILE A 243 23.32 -6.48 9.19
C ILE A 243 22.95 -6.22 7.73
N LEU A 244 21.67 -6.34 7.36
CA LEU A 244 21.24 -6.04 5.99
C LEU A 244 21.52 -4.59 5.57
N ARG A 245 21.35 -3.64 6.51
CA ARG A 245 21.55 -2.20 6.27
C ARG A 245 23.04 -1.80 6.26
N ASN A 246 23.82 -2.32 7.21
CA ASN A 246 25.23 -1.95 7.44
C ASN A 246 26.20 -3.04 6.95
N ARG A 247 25.87 -3.67 5.82
CA ARG A 247 26.70 -4.70 5.21
C ARG A 247 27.91 -4.09 4.51
N ASP A 248 29.01 -4.84 4.49
CA ASP A 248 30.24 -4.48 3.76
C ASP A 248 30.24 -4.99 2.31
N VAL A 249 29.28 -5.86 1.95
CA VAL A 249 29.13 -6.47 0.63
C VAL A 249 27.93 -5.89 -0.14
N ASP A 250 28.04 -5.82 -1.46
CA ASP A 250 26.93 -5.39 -2.31
C ASP A 250 25.76 -6.40 -2.31
N TYR A 251 24.55 -5.91 -2.57
CA TYR A 251 23.35 -6.77 -2.56
C TYR A 251 23.42 -7.95 -3.54
N PRO A 252 23.90 -7.81 -4.79
CA PRO A 252 23.97 -8.94 -5.70
C PRO A 252 24.85 -10.09 -5.19
N ASP A 253 25.95 -9.78 -4.50
CA ASP A 253 26.84 -10.79 -3.93
C ASP A 253 26.21 -11.46 -2.70
N LEU A 254 25.59 -10.67 -1.81
CA LEU A 254 24.84 -11.18 -0.66
C LEU A 254 23.69 -12.09 -1.10
N ILE A 255 22.90 -11.65 -2.09
CA ILE A 255 21.76 -12.40 -2.63
C ILE A 255 22.25 -13.65 -3.34
N GLY A 256 23.33 -13.57 -4.13
CA GLY A 256 23.94 -14.72 -4.79
C GLY A 256 24.39 -15.78 -3.78
N TRP A 257 25.00 -15.34 -2.67
CA TRP A 257 25.43 -16.24 -1.60
C TRP A 257 24.24 -16.89 -0.88
N LEU A 258 23.20 -16.12 -0.54
CA LEU A 258 21.98 -16.61 0.11
C LEU A 258 21.17 -17.54 -0.80
N ALA A 259 21.16 -17.28 -2.11
CA ALA A 259 20.56 -18.13 -3.12
C ALA A 259 21.24 -19.52 -3.18
N GLY A 260 22.54 -19.60 -2.87
CA GLY A 260 23.27 -20.87 -2.75
C GLY A 260 22.97 -21.67 -1.47
N GLN A 261 22.28 -21.08 -0.48
CA GLN A 261 21.94 -21.77 0.77
C GLN A 261 20.63 -22.56 0.62
N THR A 262 20.69 -23.69 -0.10
CA THR A 262 19.50 -24.45 -0.54
C THR A 262 19.09 -25.62 0.35
N LYS A 263 19.82 -25.86 1.45
CA LYS A 263 19.41 -26.84 2.46
C LYS A 263 18.09 -26.39 3.09
N PRO A 264 17.07 -27.26 3.22
CA PRO A 264 15.79 -26.90 3.84
C PRO A 264 15.96 -26.26 5.21
N LEU A 265 15.26 -25.16 5.45
CA LEU A 265 15.24 -24.40 6.71
C LEU A 265 13.81 -24.00 7.07
N SER A 266 13.56 -23.81 8.36
CA SER A 266 12.29 -23.35 8.94
C SER A 266 12.39 -21.94 9.50
N PHE A 267 11.22 -21.32 9.73
CA PHE A 267 11.06 -20.01 10.37
C PHE A 267 10.85 -20.12 11.89
N ASP A 268 10.95 -21.32 12.46
CA ASP A 268 10.80 -21.55 13.89
C ASP A 268 12.10 -21.30 14.67
N ASP A 269 12.01 -21.36 16.00
CA ASP A 269 13.13 -21.09 16.90
C ASP A 269 14.33 -22.02 16.69
N SER A 270 14.13 -23.22 16.10
CA SER A 270 15.18 -24.23 15.98
C SER A 270 16.20 -23.89 14.88
N ASP A 271 15.70 -23.37 13.75
CA ASP A 271 16.55 -22.97 12.62
C ASP A 271 16.94 -21.48 12.66
N ARG A 272 16.29 -20.67 13.51
CA ARG A 272 16.57 -19.23 13.62
C ARG A 272 18.06 -18.93 13.84
N PRO A 273 18.78 -19.53 14.80
CA PRO A 273 20.22 -19.28 14.97
C PRO A 273 21.03 -19.56 13.70
N ARG A 274 20.66 -20.62 12.96
CA ARG A 274 21.33 -21.00 11.72
C ARG A 274 21.08 -19.97 10.61
N VAL A 275 19.85 -19.47 10.48
CA VAL A 275 19.50 -18.39 9.55
C VAL A 275 20.34 -17.13 9.84
N PHE A 276 20.49 -16.78 11.13
CA PHE A 276 21.34 -15.66 11.54
C PHE A 276 22.79 -15.85 11.12
N ASP A 277 23.36 -17.02 11.42
CA ASP A 277 24.76 -17.32 11.13
C ASP A 277 25.04 -17.29 9.63
N LEU A 278 24.10 -17.76 8.82
CA LEU A 278 24.21 -17.67 7.37
C LEU A 278 24.26 -16.20 6.90
N LEU A 279 23.40 -15.32 7.41
CA LEU A 279 23.47 -13.90 7.07
C LEU A 279 24.80 -13.26 7.52
N ARG A 280 25.27 -13.57 8.74
CA ARG A 280 26.55 -13.03 9.23
C ARG A 280 27.72 -13.48 8.37
N GLN A 281 27.71 -14.73 7.92
CA GLN A 281 28.72 -15.27 7.01
C GLN A 281 28.66 -14.58 5.64
N SER A 282 27.47 -14.36 5.09
CA SER A 282 27.31 -13.66 3.81
C SER A 282 27.81 -12.21 3.87
N ALA A 283 27.63 -11.54 5.00
CA ALA A 283 28.12 -10.18 5.21
C ALA A 283 29.65 -10.09 5.38
N SER A 284 30.32 -11.20 5.71
CA SER A 284 31.77 -11.22 6.02
C SER A 284 32.63 -11.90 4.95
N GLN A 285 32.05 -12.70 4.06
CA GLN A 285 32.79 -13.43 3.04
C GLN A 285 32.81 -12.67 1.71
N SER A 286 33.99 -12.49 1.14
CA SER A 286 34.12 -12.20 -0.29
C SER A 286 33.49 -13.33 -1.10
N PRO A 287 32.81 -13.04 -2.23
CA PRO A 287 32.02 -14.03 -2.95
C PRO A 287 32.87 -15.27 -3.31
N PRO A 288 32.33 -16.50 -3.16
CA PRO A 288 33.05 -17.69 -3.59
C PRO A 288 33.35 -17.58 -5.08
N THR A 289 34.62 -17.82 -5.44
CA THR A 289 35.09 -17.75 -6.83
C THR A 289 34.23 -18.68 -7.69
N ARG A 290 33.50 -18.10 -8.65
CA ARG A 290 32.65 -18.83 -9.60
C ARG A 290 33.53 -19.90 -10.29
N PRO A 291 33.15 -21.19 -10.30
CA PRO A 291 33.88 -22.19 -11.07
C PRO A 291 33.89 -21.73 -12.54
N ALA A 292 35.09 -21.71 -13.13
CA ALA A 292 35.29 -21.25 -14.50
C ALA A 292 34.36 -22.05 -15.44
N PRO A 293 33.62 -21.39 -16.36
CA PRO A 293 32.79 -22.09 -17.31
C PRO A 293 33.68 -23.03 -18.14
N ALA A 294 33.27 -24.29 -18.22
CA ALA A 294 33.96 -25.29 -19.04
C ALA A 294 34.07 -24.77 -20.50
N PRO A 295 35.21 -25.01 -21.19
CA PRO A 295 35.41 -24.54 -22.55
C PRO A 295 34.33 -25.11 -23.47
N ALA A 296 33.57 -24.20 -24.11
CA ALA A 296 32.46 -24.58 -24.98
C ALA A 296 32.98 -25.33 -26.23
N PRO A 297 32.28 -26.40 -26.68
CA PRO A 297 32.59 -27.04 -27.96
C PRO A 297 32.32 -26.08 -29.14
N PRO A 298 33.04 -26.25 -30.26
CA PRO A 298 32.98 -25.34 -31.42
C PRO A 298 31.56 -25.29 -31.99
N VAL A 299 30.99 -24.07 -32.03
CA VAL A 299 29.62 -23.82 -32.47
C VAL A 299 29.56 -23.77 -33.99
N SER A 300 28.79 -24.68 -34.59
CA SER A 300 28.39 -24.63 -36.00
C SER A 300 27.33 -23.53 -36.17
N ARG A 301 27.62 -22.54 -37.02
CA ARG A 301 26.75 -21.37 -37.27
C ARG A 301 25.56 -21.77 -38.15
N ALA A 302 24.35 -21.62 -37.62
CA ALA A 302 23.08 -21.50 -38.36
C ALA A 302 22.40 -20.18 -37.95
N PRO A 303 21.50 -19.63 -38.77
CA PRO A 303 21.25 -18.19 -38.83
C PRO A 303 20.47 -17.68 -37.61
N GLU A 304 20.96 -16.56 -37.12
CA GLU A 304 20.55 -15.84 -35.92
C GLU A 304 19.21 -15.14 -36.18
N VAL A 305 18.13 -15.65 -35.57
CA VAL A 305 16.91 -14.86 -35.36
C VAL A 305 17.07 -14.18 -33.99
N VAL A 306 17.44 -12.90 -34.02
CA VAL A 306 17.67 -12.09 -32.83
C VAL A 306 16.32 -11.69 -32.23
N GLU A 307 15.96 -12.30 -31.11
CA GLU A 307 14.95 -11.76 -30.18
C GLU A 307 15.70 -11.28 -28.92
N ALA A 308 16.19 -10.04 -28.98
CA ALA A 308 17.01 -9.41 -27.95
C ALA A 308 16.15 -8.99 -26.74
N ALA A 309 16.25 -9.74 -25.65
CA ALA A 309 15.80 -9.30 -24.33
C ALA A 309 16.55 -8.02 -23.91
N HIS A 310 15.80 -7.00 -23.47
CA HIS A 310 16.28 -5.67 -23.08
C HIS A 310 17.25 -5.69 -21.87
N GLN A 311 18.53 -5.99 -22.09
CA GLN A 311 19.63 -5.66 -21.18
C GLN A 311 20.24 -4.29 -21.52
N GLY A 312 19.38 -3.30 -21.81
CA GLY A 312 19.80 -1.95 -22.12
C GLY A 312 20.18 -1.15 -20.87
N PRO A 313 21.01 -0.10 -21.00
CA PRO A 313 21.30 0.82 -19.91
C PRO A 313 20.02 1.49 -19.37
N THR A 314 19.92 1.64 -18.05
CA THR A 314 18.72 2.22 -17.40
C THR A 314 18.56 3.72 -17.69
N VAL A 315 17.33 4.24 -17.61
CA VAL A 315 17.00 5.66 -17.77
C VAL A 315 17.88 6.55 -16.89
N ALA A 316 18.14 6.16 -15.64
CA ALA A 316 18.97 6.92 -14.71
C ALA A 316 20.43 7.04 -15.17
N VAL A 317 21.00 5.96 -15.72
CA VAL A 317 22.38 5.95 -16.23
C VAL A 317 22.49 6.82 -17.48
N LEU A 318 21.54 6.69 -18.40
CA LEU A 318 21.53 7.48 -19.63
C LEU A 318 21.23 8.96 -19.36
N ALA A 319 20.37 9.27 -18.39
CA ALA A 319 20.11 10.64 -17.95
C ALA A 319 21.37 11.29 -17.36
N ARG A 320 22.13 10.55 -16.53
CA ARG A 320 23.41 11.05 -16.02
C ARG A 320 24.42 11.27 -17.15
N LYS A 321 24.46 10.38 -18.14
CA LYS A 321 25.31 10.53 -19.32
C LYS A 321 24.92 11.77 -20.14
N LEU A 322 23.62 12.02 -20.33
CA LEU A 322 23.12 13.22 -20.99
C LEU A 322 23.48 14.49 -20.20
N ALA A 323 23.36 14.48 -18.87
CA ALA A 323 23.73 15.61 -18.02
C ALA A 323 25.22 15.99 -18.11
N GLY A 324 26.10 15.02 -18.41
CA GLY A 324 27.53 15.23 -18.63
C GLY A 324 27.96 15.32 -20.09
N ALA A 325 27.02 15.32 -21.04
CA ALA A 325 27.35 15.30 -22.47
C ALA A 325 27.96 16.62 -22.94
N SER A 326 28.90 16.54 -23.88
CA SER A 326 29.42 17.70 -24.59
C SER A 326 28.38 18.27 -25.58
N ARG A 327 28.63 19.46 -26.11
CA ARG A 327 27.74 20.10 -27.11
C ARG A 327 27.55 19.21 -28.35
N GLN A 328 28.55 18.46 -28.78
CA GLN A 328 28.45 17.58 -29.96
C GLN A 328 27.74 16.25 -29.66
N ASP A 329 27.69 15.84 -28.39
CA ASP A 329 27.14 14.52 -27.98
C ASP A 329 25.69 14.58 -27.47
N THR A 330 25.10 15.78 -27.36
CA THR A 330 23.78 15.97 -26.74
C THR A 330 22.68 15.22 -27.48
N GLY A 331 22.64 15.31 -28.82
CA GLY A 331 21.64 14.65 -29.65
C GLY A 331 21.66 13.12 -29.50
N PRO A 332 22.80 12.44 -29.79
CA PRO A 332 22.91 11.00 -29.63
C PRO A 332 22.64 10.50 -28.21
N ALA A 333 23.07 11.23 -27.17
CA ALA A 333 22.79 10.88 -25.79
C ALA A 333 21.30 10.99 -25.45
N LEU A 334 20.62 12.00 -25.98
CA LEU A 334 19.18 12.17 -25.82
C LEU A 334 18.41 11.07 -26.55
N ASP A 335 18.79 10.74 -27.78
CA ASP A 335 18.13 9.67 -28.55
C ASP A 335 18.25 8.32 -27.86
N ALA A 336 19.43 8.00 -27.31
CA ALA A 336 19.63 6.81 -26.50
C ALA A 336 18.74 6.79 -25.25
N LEU A 337 18.62 7.93 -24.55
CA LEU A 337 17.75 8.07 -23.38
C LEU A 337 16.27 7.86 -23.73
N LEU A 338 15.80 8.47 -24.81
CA LEU A 338 14.40 8.36 -25.23
C LEU A 338 14.07 6.96 -25.76
N ALA A 339 15.02 6.28 -26.37
CA ALA A 339 14.86 4.91 -26.88
C ALA A 339 14.69 3.84 -25.79
N VAL A 340 14.87 4.17 -24.50
CA VAL A 340 14.64 3.24 -23.37
C VAL A 340 13.41 3.59 -22.53
N VAL A 341 12.70 4.67 -22.85
CA VAL A 341 11.55 5.14 -22.05
C VAL A 341 10.26 4.55 -22.58
N TRP A 342 9.93 3.35 -22.11
CA TRP A 342 8.77 2.58 -22.60
C TRP A 342 7.69 2.41 -21.54
N THR A 343 8.09 2.21 -20.29
CA THR A 343 7.16 1.88 -19.20
C THR A 343 6.80 3.11 -18.36
N PRO A 344 5.69 3.06 -17.59
CA PRO A 344 5.36 4.12 -16.64
C PRO A 344 6.49 4.41 -15.63
N SER A 345 7.21 3.37 -15.21
CA SER A 345 8.36 3.51 -14.31
C SER A 345 9.56 4.21 -14.98
N ASP A 346 9.79 3.97 -16.27
CA ASP A 346 10.83 4.66 -17.03
C ASP A 346 10.51 6.15 -17.19
N ARG A 347 9.23 6.48 -17.41
CA ARG A 347 8.75 7.87 -17.50
C ARG A 347 8.86 8.60 -16.17
N GLU A 348 8.54 7.92 -15.07
CA GLU A 348 8.74 8.45 -13.72
C GLU A 348 10.23 8.72 -13.45
N ALA A 349 11.11 7.77 -13.81
CA ALA A 349 12.55 7.96 -13.71
C ALA A 349 13.06 9.12 -14.58
N LEU A 350 12.48 9.31 -15.77
CA LEU A 350 12.80 10.45 -16.64
C LEU A 350 12.29 11.78 -16.06
N ALA A 351 11.08 11.81 -15.50
CA ALA A 351 10.52 12.99 -14.83
C ALA A 351 11.36 13.40 -13.61
N ASP A 352 11.86 12.41 -12.85
CA ASP A 352 12.81 12.62 -11.77
C ASP A 352 14.14 13.17 -12.26
N ALA A 353 14.68 12.62 -13.35
CA ALA A 353 15.89 13.15 -13.95
C ALA A 353 15.73 14.59 -14.45
N LEU A 354 14.59 14.94 -15.06
CA LEU A 354 14.27 16.31 -15.45
C LEU A 354 14.25 17.26 -14.25
N TYR A 355 13.75 16.81 -13.09
CA TYR A 355 13.78 17.63 -11.88
C TYR A 355 15.22 17.75 -11.31
N THR A 356 15.90 16.62 -11.14
CA THR A 356 17.24 16.55 -10.53
C THR A 356 18.30 17.31 -11.32
N TYR A 357 18.31 17.17 -12.64
CA TYR A 357 19.31 17.81 -13.51
C TYR A 357 18.84 19.16 -14.06
N THR A 358 17.87 19.82 -13.42
CA THR A 358 17.34 21.13 -13.85
C THR A 358 16.99 21.16 -15.35
N CYS A 359 16.22 20.16 -15.78
CA CYS A 359 15.83 19.91 -17.16
C CYS A 359 17.01 19.75 -18.15
N PHE A 360 18.21 19.39 -17.66
CA PHE A 360 19.45 19.35 -18.45
C PHE A 360 19.81 20.71 -19.07
N GLN A 361 19.42 21.81 -18.41
CA GLN A 361 19.55 23.17 -18.95
C GLN A 361 20.97 23.49 -19.41
N HIS A 362 21.98 23.09 -18.65
CA HIS A 362 23.39 23.33 -18.97
C HIS A 362 23.81 22.76 -20.33
N VAL A 363 23.20 21.66 -20.76
CA VAL A 363 23.54 20.95 -22.00
C VAL A 363 22.61 21.37 -23.13
N ILE A 364 21.30 21.47 -22.86
CA ILE A 364 20.29 21.76 -23.88
C ILE A 364 20.30 23.24 -24.30
N ASP A 365 20.53 24.19 -23.38
CA ASP A 365 20.49 25.62 -23.73
C ASP A 365 21.61 26.05 -24.70
N GLN A 366 22.66 25.23 -24.85
CA GLN A 366 23.76 25.45 -25.79
C GLN A 366 23.45 24.96 -27.22
N GLN A 367 22.34 24.25 -27.41
CA GLN A 367 21.95 23.71 -28.72
C GLN A 367 21.09 24.70 -29.51
N GLU A 368 21.24 24.72 -30.83
CA GLU A 368 20.44 25.57 -31.71
C GLU A 368 18.96 25.16 -31.73
N ASP A 369 18.67 23.87 -31.49
CA ASP A 369 17.34 23.26 -31.50
C ASP A 369 16.74 23.02 -30.10
N ARG A 370 17.22 23.74 -29.09
CA ARG A 370 16.87 23.53 -27.67
C ARG A 370 15.38 23.38 -27.37
N ASP A 371 14.52 24.15 -28.05
CA ASP A 371 13.07 24.09 -27.82
C ASP A 371 12.48 22.74 -28.25
N HIS A 372 12.98 22.16 -29.35
CA HIS A 372 12.60 20.85 -29.83
C HIS A 372 13.09 19.73 -28.90
N LEU A 373 14.31 19.84 -28.38
CA LEU A 373 14.85 18.86 -27.41
C LEU A 373 14.05 18.85 -26.09
N TYR A 374 13.67 20.04 -25.58
CA TYR A 374 12.78 20.14 -24.42
C TYR A 374 11.41 19.53 -24.69
N GLU A 375 10.84 19.75 -25.87
CA GLU A 375 9.56 19.17 -26.26
C GLU A 375 9.59 17.64 -26.27
N ARG A 376 10.64 17.04 -26.84
CA ARG A 376 10.81 15.58 -26.86
C ARG A 376 10.90 14.99 -25.45
N LEU A 377 11.71 15.60 -24.58
CA LEU A 377 11.87 15.16 -23.19
C LEU A 377 10.58 15.25 -22.38
N VAL A 378 9.89 16.39 -22.46
CA VAL A 378 8.65 16.61 -21.72
C VAL A 378 7.55 15.67 -22.20
N SER A 379 7.45 15.44 -23.51
CA SER A 379 6.44 14.55 -24.09
C SER A 379 6.70 13.09 -23.76
N ALA A 380 7.97 12.68 -23.66
CA ALA A 380 8.33 11.33 -23.21
C ALA A 380 8.05 11.13 -21.72
N ALA A 381 8.34 12.13 -20.88
CA ALA A 381 8.18 12.03 -19.42
C ALA A 381 6.72 12.18 -18.94
N PHE A 382 5.89 12.96 -19.63
CA PHE A 382 4.55 13.33 -19.16
C PHE A 382 3.48 13.00 -20.20
N GLN A 383 2.87 11.82 -20.06
CA GLN A 383 1.71 11.43 -20.87
C GLN A 383 0.39 11.85 -20.20
N PRO A 384 -0.68 12.14 -20.97
CA PRO A 384 -1.94 12.65 -20.43
C PRO A 384 -2.71 11.67 -19.52
N ASP A 385 -2.45 10.37 -19.66
CA ASP A 385 -3.17 9.26 -19.02
C ASP A 385 -2.64 8.86 -17.62
N GLU A 386 -1.44 9.30 -17.24
CA GLU A 386 -0.76 8.88 -15.99
C GLU A 386 -1.02 9.83 -14.81
N GLN A 387 -2.19 9.68 -14.17
CA GLN A 387 -2.74 10.62 -13.18
C GLN A 387 -1.87 10.85 -11.91
N SER A 388 -1.04 9.89 -11.51
CA SER A 388 -0.17 9.97 -10.32
C SER A 388 1.00 10.94 -10.53
N MET A 389 1.68 10.89 -11.67
CA MET A 389 2.82 11.75 -12.00
C MET A 389 2.45 13.23 -12.09
N TRP A 390 1.23 13.54 -12.53
CA TRP A 390 0.71 14.92 -12.63
C TRP A 390 0.58 15.62 -11.27
N LYS A 391 0.35 14.90 -10.17
CA LYS A 391 0.10 15.51 -8.84
C LYS A 391 1.37 15.95 -8.13
N GLY A 392 2.52 15.31 -8.41
CA GLY A 392 3.80 15.59 -7.75
C GLY A 392 4.77 16.38 -8.64
N LYS A 393 5.54 15.65 -9.46
CA LYS A 393 6.73 16.17 -10.15
C LYS A 393 6.44 17.27 -11.17
N CYS A 394 5.33 17.17 -11.90
CA CYS A 394 4.90 18.23 -12.81
C CYS A 394 4.66 19.56 -12.07
N ARG A 395 4.03 19.54 -10.89
CA ARG A 395 3.84 20.75 -10.07
C ARG A 395 5.17 21.29 -9.54
N SER A 396 6.08 20.41 -9.12
CA SER A 396 7.42 20.81 -8.67
C SER A 396 8.19 21.51 -9.78
N LEU A 397 8.17 20.97 -11.01
CA LEU A 397 8.76 21.62 -12.18
C LEU A 397 8.06 22.94 -12.55
N LEU A 398 6.72 23.01 -12.47
CA LEU A 398 5.99 24.26 -12.72
C LEU A 398 6.31 25.37 -11.70
N ARG A 399 6.60 25.01 -10.45
CA ARG A 399 6.92 25.93 -9.34
C ARG A 399 8.41 26.30 -9.28
N ALA A 400 9.30 25.41 -9.71
CA ALA A 400 10.74 25.67 -9.67
C ALA A 400 11.11 26.84 -10.60
N ASN A 401 11.81 27.82 -10.04
CA ASN A 401 12.29 29.00 -10.78
C ASN A 401 13.35 28.64 -11.81
N SER A 402 14.09 27.54 -11.59
CA SER A 402 15.10 26.99 -12.49
C SER A 402 14.52 26.30 -13.73
N THR A 403 13.21 26.04 -13.78
CA THR A 403 12.61 25.36 -14.94
C THR A 403 12.58 26.28 -16.17
N PRO A 404 13.14 25.85 -17.32
CA PRO A 404 13.13 26.63 -18.55
C PRO A 404 11.72 27.07 -18.98
N LYS A 405 11.59 28.29 -19.52
CA LYS A 405 10.29 28.86 -19.93
C LYS A 405 9.56 27.97 -20.94
N THR A 406 10.29 27.33 -21.85
CA THR A 406 9.75 26.40 -22.85
C THR A 406 9.14 25.17 -22.18
N VAL A 407 9.87 24.51 -21.27
CA VAL A 407 9.34 23.38 -20.46
C VAL A 407 8.09 23.79 -19.68
N ARG A 408 8.11 24.95 -19.02
CA ARG A 408 6.95 25.45 -18.27
C ARG A 408 5.73 25.70 -19.18
N ARG A 409 5.95 26.16 -20.42
CA ARG A 409 4.88 26.37 -21.42
C ARG A 409 4.28 25.03 -21.86
N LEU A 410 5.12 24.03 -22.15
CA LEU A 410 4.70 22.69 -22.56
C LEU A 410 3.89 21.99 -21.46
N LEU A 411 4.39 21.99 -20.22
CA LEU A 411 3.69 21.41 -19.07
C LEU A 411 2.34 22.09 -18.81
N LYS A 412 2.26 23.42 -18.96
CA LYS A 412 0.98 24.15 -18.87
C LYS A 412 0.01 23.74 -19.99
N GLY A 413 0.49 23.54 -21.21
CA GLY A 413 -0.32 23.08 -22.34
C GLY A 413 -0.97 21.73 -22.07
N LEU A 414 -0.15 20.74 -21.69
CA LEU A 414 -0.61 19.39 -21.35
C LEU A 414 -1.60 19.40 -20.16
N SER A 415 -1.36 20.21 -19.12
CA SER A 415 -2.28 20.33 -17.98
C SER A 415 -3.67 20.89 -18.36
N ARG A 416 -3.75 21.77 -19.36
CA ARG A 416 -5.02 22.34 -19.85
C ARG A 416 -5.83 21.31 -20.63
N GLN A 417 -5.18 20.47 -21.43
CA GLN A 417 -5.82 19.40 -22.20
C GLN A 417 -6.45 18.35 -21.27
N GLN A 418 -5.78 18.02 -20.16
CA GLN A 418 -6.30 17.12 -19.14
C GLN A 418 -7.57 17.70 -18.45
N TRP A 419 -7.56 18.99 -18.12
CA TRP A 419 -8.73 19.69 -17.55
C TRP A 419 -9.97 19.63 -18.45
N TRP A 420 -9.79 19.72 -19.77
CA TRP A 420 -10.88 19.58 -20.73
C TRP A 420 -11.49 18.17 -20.76
N GLN A 421 -10.67 17.12 -20.63
CA GLN A 421 -11.18 15.74 -20.55
C GLN A 421 -12.03 15.52 -19.28
N PHE A 422 -11.62 16.08 -18.13
CA PHE A 422 -12.41 16.02 -16.90
C PHE A 422 -13.75 16.78 -16.97
N GLY A 423 -13.79 17.91 -17.67
CA GLY A 423 -15.02 18.70 -17.84
C GLY A 423 -16.13 17.96 -18.60
N THR A 424 -15.77 17.11 -19.56
CA THR A 424 -16.75 16.32 -20.33
C THR A 424 -17.26 15.09 -19.57
N TRP A 425 -16.41 14.46 -18.75
CA TRP A 425 -16.76 13.32 -17.92
C TRP A 425 -17.72 13.71 -16.78
N ALA A 426 -17.47 14.86 -16.13
CA ALA A 426 -18.36 15.40 -15.10
C ALA A 426 -19.75 15.78 -15.64
N ARG A 427 -19.85 16.24 -16.90
CA ARG A 427 -21.16 16.53 -17.54
C ARG A 427 -21.96 15.26 -17.82
N ARG A 428 -21.32 14.19 -18.30
CA ARG A 428 -21.99 12.90 -18.54
C ARG A 428 -22.47 12.26 -17.25
N HIS A 429 -21.67 12.35 -16.18
CA HIS A 429 -22.05 11.81 -14.87
C HIS A 429 -23.22 12.58 -14.23
N ARG A 430 -23.23 13.92 -14.35
CA ARG A 430 -24.37 14.73 -13.89
C ARG A 430 -25.65 14.40 -14.62
N LEU A 431 -25.58 14.17 -15.94
CA LEU A 431 -26.75 13.84 -16.76
C LEU A 431 -27.31 12.44 -16.45
N ALA A 432 -26.43 11.48 -16.15
CA ALA A 432 -26.85 10.15 -15.69
C ALA A 432 -27.50 10.22 -14.29
N CYS A 433 -26.95 11.02 -13.37
CA CYS A 433 -27.54 11.20 -12.04
C CYS A 433 -28.90 11.92 -12.10
N THR A 434 -29.07 12.95 -12.92
CA THR A 434 -30.36 13.64 -13.05
C THR A 434 -31.44 12.75 -13.67
N VAL A 435 -31.10 11.93 -14.66
CA VAL A 435 -32.03 10.94 -15.24
C VAL A 435 -32.40 9.86 -14.21
N GLY A 436 -31.43 9.37 -13.44
CA GLY A 436 -31.69 8.38 -12.38
C GLY A 436 -32.63 8.90 -11.28
N VAL A 437 -32.44 10.15 -10.84
CA VAL A 437 -33.32 10.80 -9.85
C VAL A 437 -34.73 11.01 -10.41
N LEU A 438 -34.86 11.41 -11.68
CA LEU A 438 -36.17 11.58 -12.32
C LEU A 438 -36.97 10.27 -12.37
N VAL A 439 -36.32 9.16 -12.76
CA VAL A 439 -36.95 7.82 -12.83
C VAL A 439 -37.41 7.36 -11.45
N LEU A 440 -36.59 7.55 -10.42
CA LEU A 440 -36.95 7.23 -9.03
C LEU A 440 -38.14 8.07 -8.54
N THR A 441 -38.18 9.35 -8.88
CA THR A 441 -39.25 10.26 -8.48
C THR A 441 -40.58 9.88 -9.12
N VAL A 442 -40.58 9.51 -10.41
CA VAL A 442 -41.77 9.01 -11.12
C VAL A 442 -42.25 7.68 -10.56
N ALA A 443 -41.34 6.76 -10.21
CA ALA A 443 -41.69 5.48 -9.59
C ALA A 443 -42.35 5.68 -8.21
N PHE A 444 -41.82 6.58 -7.39
CA PHE A 444 -42.40 6.90 -6.08
C PHE A 444 -43.76 7.61 -6.19
N ALA A 445 -43.91 8.54 -7.14
CA ALA A 445 -45.19 9.19 -7.40
C ALA A 445 -46.25 8.19 -7.88
N GLY A 446 -45.87 7.22 -8.74
CA GLY A 446 -46.76 6.14 -9.17
C GLY A 446 -47.19 5.23 -8.02
N ALA A 447 -46.27 4.86 -7.12
CA ALA A 447 -46.58 4.04 -5.94
C ALA A 447 -47.48 4.79 -4.94
N ALA A 448 -47.29 6.10 -4.77
CA ALA A 448 -48.15 6.93 -3.93
C ALA A 448 -49.57 7.09 -4.50
N ALA A 449 -49.70 7.28 -5.82
CA ALA A 449 -50.99 7.33 -6.49
C ALA A 449 -51.74 5.98 -6.41
N LEU A 450 -51.01 4.86 -6.49
CA LEU A 450 -51.60 3.52 -6.35
C LEU A 450 -52.10 3.23 -4.93
N ARG A 451 -51.44 3.79 -3.90
CA ARG A 451 -51.89 3.71 -2.50
C ARG A 451 -53.14 4.55 -2.20
N LEU A 452 -53.41 5.59 -2.98
CA LEU A 452 -54.62 6.42 -2.81
C LEU A 452 -55.88 5.82 -3.45
N LEU A 453 -55.74 4.79 -4.30
CA LEU A 453 -56.83 4.18 -5.05
C LEU A 453 -57.33 2.84 -4.48
N LEU A 454 -56.74 2.34 -3.40
CA LEU A 454 -57.14 1.08 -2.76
C LEU A 454 -57.80 1.36 -1.39
N PRO A 455 -59.01 0.80 -1.11
CA PRO A 455 -59.68 0.95 0.17
C PRO A 455 -58.85 0.27 1.28
N GLY A 456 -58.57 1.01 2.36
CA GLY A 456 -57.75 0.55 3.47
C GLY A 456 -58.50 -0.36 4.42
N ASP A 457 -58.00 -1.58 4.60
CA ASP A 457 -58.15 -2.33 5.85
C ASP A 457 -56.92 -2.05 6.72
N ASP A 458 -57.18 -1.65 7.97
CA ASP A 458 -56.16 -1.30 8.96
C ASP A 458 -55.31 -2.52 9.34
N ALA A 459 -54.13 -2.63 8.74
CA ALA A 459 -53.10 -3.58 9.14
C ALA A 459 -52.36 -3.08 10.39
N PRO A 460 -52.00 -3.98 11.33
CA PRO A 460 -51.28 -3.60 12.55
C PRO A 460 -49.86 -3.11 12.21
N ALA A 461 -49.46 -2.05 12.89
CA ALA A 461 -48.16 -1.43 12.78
C ALA A 461 -47.02 -2.42 13.08
N GLN A 462 -46.44 -3.02 12.04
CA GLN A 462 -45.12 -3.61 12.11
C GLN A 462 -44.11 -2.47 12.28
N GLN A 463 -43.55 -2.37 13.48
CA GLN A 463 -42.35 -1.57 13.74
C GLN A 463 -41.23 -2.11 12.85
N ALA A 464 -41.03 -1.46 11.71
CA ALA A 464 -39.80 -1.59 10.95
C ALA A 464 -38.65 -1.19 11.89
N LEU A 465 -37.76 -2.15 12.17
CA LEU A 465 -36.46 -1.80 12.73
C LEU A 465 -35.85 -0.73 11.83
N PRO A 466 -35.54 0.47 12.35
CA PRO A 466 -35.01 1.54 11.53
C PRO A 466 -33.73 1.04 10.87
N LEU A 467 -33.68 1.10 9.54
CA LEU A 467 -32.43 1.00 8.80
C LEU A 467 -31.43 1.96 9.47
N PRO A 468 -30.24 1.48 9.88
CA PRO A 468 -29.26 2.36 10.49
C PRO A 468 -28.98 3.50 9.51
N PRO A 469 -28.96 4.77 9.98
CA PRO A 469 -28.72 5.90 9.10
C PRO A 469 -27.37 5.70 8.38
N PRO A 470 -27.24 6.19 7.13
CA PRO A 470 -26.01 6.08 6.37
C PRO A 470 -24.83 6.57 7.22
N GLN A 471 -23.90 5.66 7.52
CA GLN A 471 -22.77 5.94 8.39
C GLN A 471 -21.85 6.97 7.72
N LYS A 472 -21.58 8.07 8.44
CA LYS A 472 -20.79 9.19 7.91
C LYS A 472 -19.31 8.92 8.15
N VAL A 473 -18.49 8.97 7.11
CA VAL A 473 -17.03 8.76 7.22
C VAL A 473 -16.32 10.07 7.55
N VAL A 474 -15.32 10.03 8.43
CA VAL A 474 -14.48 11.16 8.85
C VAL A 474 -13.01 10.82 8.74
N LEU A 475 -12.21 11.74 8.20
CA LEU A 475 -10.75 11.62 8.15
C LEU A 475 -10.12 12.26 9.40
N VAL A 476 -9.43 11.47 10.22
CA VAL A 476 -8.66 11.98 11.38
C VAL A 476 -7.16 11.95 11.05
N ARG A 477 -6.50 13.11 11.11
CA ARG A 477 -5.06 13.28 10.93
C ARG A 477 -4.42 13.63 12.27
N ASP A 478 -3.45 12.83 12.70
CA ASP A 478 -2.64 13.10 13.89
C ASP A 478 -1.22 13.46 13.45
N ALA A 479 -0.88 14.74 13.53
CA ALA A 479 0.46 15.27 13.26
C ALA A 479 1.29 15.44 14.55
N ALA A 480 0.70 15.22 15.72
CA ALA A 480 1.35 15.41 17.02
C ALA A 480 1.86 14.10 17.65
N ALA A 481 1.54 12.94 17.09
CA ALA A 481 1.81 11.63 17.70
C ALA A 481 1.25 11.56 19.14
N GLN A 482 0.00 11.99 19.32
CA GLN A 482 -0.67 12.07 20.61
C GLN A 482 -1.75 10.98 20.70
N PRO A 483 -1.36 9.73 21.01
CA PRO A 483 -2.24 8.58 20.84
C PRO A 483 -3.49 8.68 21.72
N TYR A 484 -3.38 9.22 22.95
CA TYR A 484 -4.53 9.40 23.85
C TYR A 484 -5.56 10.39 23.28
N VAL A 485 -5.13 11.58 22.86
CA VAL A 485 -6.04 12.60 22.30
C VAL A 485 -6.67 12.11 21.00
N THR A 486 -5.89 11.44 20.16
CA THR A 486 -6.36 10.85 18.92
C THR A 486 -7.43 9.79 19.18
N GLU A 487 -7.26 8.92 20.17
CA GLU A 487 -8.28 7.94 20.54
C GLU A 487 -9.52 8.58 21.18
N VAL A 488 -9.37 9.65 21.97
CA VAL A 488 -10.52 10.42 22.52
C VAL A 488 -11.35 11.01 21.38
N VAL A 489 -10.71 11.63 20.38
CA VAL A 489 -11.38 12.17 19.19
C VAL A 489 -12.07 11.06 18.41
N ARG A 490 -11.39 9.90 18.21
CA ARG A 490 -11.96 8.77 17.48
C ARG A 490 -13.19 8.18 18.19
N GLU A 491 -13.14 7.99 19.50
CA GLU A 491 -14.26 7.46 20.27
C GLU A 491 -15.42 8.46 20.35
N ALA A 492 -15.15 9.76 20.52
CA ALA A 492 -16.19 10.80 20.48
C ALA A 492 -16.94 10.82 19.13
N LEU A 493 -16.20 10.73 18.02
CA LEU A 493 -16.78 10.62 16.68
C LEU A 493 -17.58 9.32 16.51
N ARG A 494 -17.07 8.20 17.02
CA ARG A 494 -17.77 6.90 16.99
C ARG A 494 -19.10 6.96 17.73
N ARG A 495 -19.16 7.62 18.90
CA ARG A 495 -20.39 7.85 19.66
C ARG A 495 -21.38 8.75 18.94
N ALA A 496 -20.89 9.71 18.17
CA ALA A 496 -21.70 10.55 17.31
C ALA A 496 -22.11 9.89 15.97
N GLY A 497 -21.83 8.59 15.79
CA GLY A 497 -22.24 7.81 14.61
C GLY A 497 -21.33 7.95 13.39
N TYR A 498 -20.12 8.47 13.57
CA TYR A 498 -19.13 8.59 12.51
C TYR A 498 -18.17 7.39 12.48
N GLN A 499 -17.75 6.99 11.28
CA GLN A 499 -16.64 6.05 11.09
C GLN A 499 -15.33 6.82 10.84
N THR A 500 -14.30 6.50 11.60
CA THR A 500 -12.97 7.12 11.49
C THR A 500 -12.06 6.29 10.57
N ASN A 501 -12.38 6.24 9.27
CA ASN A 501 -11.60 5.53 8.25
C ASN A 501 -10.65 6.47 7.49
N ALA A 502 -9.49 5.95 7.07
CA ALA A 502 -8.52 6.72 6.30
C ALA A 502 -8.96 6.86 4.82
N GLN A 503 -9.01 8.13 4.38
CA GLN A 503 -9.07 8.63 3.00
C GLN A 503 -10.31 8.28 2.15
N VAL A 504 -11.47 8.83 2.52
CA VAL A 504 -12.52 9.13 1.53
C VAL A 504 -12.35 10.58 1.07
N GLN A 505 -12.12 10.80 -0.22
CA GLN A 505 -11.97 12.14 -0.78
C GLN A 505 -13.28 12.93 -0.60
N GLY A 506 -13.21 14.09 0.07
CA GLY A 506 -14.37 14.94 0.36
C GLY A 506 -15.08 14.64 1.69
N ALA A 507 -14.60 13.69 2.48
CA ALA A 507 -15.09 13.51 3.85
C ALA A 507 -14.69 14.69 4.75
N PRO A 508 -15.54 15.08 5.72
CA PRO A 508 -15.15 16.04 6.75
C PRO A 508 -13.94 15.53 7.51
N SER A 509 -13.08 16.44 7.97
CA SER A 509 -11.78 16.09 8.53
C SER A 509 -11.52 16.71 9.90
N VAL A 510 -10.66 16.03 10.66
CA VAL A 510 -10.13 16.48 11.95
C VAL A 510 -8.61 16.44 11.87
N LEU A 511 -7.96 17.49 12.36
CA LEU A 511 -6.51 17.60 12.49
C LEU A 511 -6.16 17.76 13.97
N ILE A 512 -5.20 16.97 14.43
CA ILE A 512 -4.64 17.04 15.78
C ILE A 512 -3.15 17.36 15.62
N GLY A 513 -2.68 18.43 16.26
CA GLY A 513 -1.32 18.91 16.10
C GLY A 513 -0.87 19.76 17.29
N TYR A 514 0.40 20.15 17.31
CA TYR A 514 0.93 21.10 18.28
C TYR A 514 0.90 22.54 17.75
N ALA A 515 0.51 23.49 18.59
CA ALA A 515 0.67 24.91 18.27
C ALA A 515 2.17 25.31 18.26
N PRO A 516 2.58 26.25 17.39
CA PRO A 516 1.75 27.00 16.45
C PRO A 516 1.50 26.30 15.11
N ALA A 517 2.34 25.32 14.71
CA ALA A 517 2.29 24.69 13.39
C ALA A 517 0.90 24.13 13.01
N ALA A 518 0.19 23.55 13.98
CA ALA A 518 -1.17 23.05 13.77
C ALA A 518 -2.15 24.14 13.27
N TYR A 519 -1.98 25.40 13.69
CA TYR A 519 -2.83 26.49 13.22
C TYR A 519 -2.62 26.79 11.74
N ASP A 520 -1.39 26.71 11.25
CA ASP A 520 -1.08 26.93 9.82
C ASP A 520 -1.69 25.82 8.97
N ASP A 521 -1.57 24.56 9.40
CA ASP A 521 -2.17 23.41 8.72
C ASP A 521 -3.71 23.47 8.73
N MET A 522 -4.30 23.90 9.85
CA MET A 522 -5.74 24.11 9.94
C MET A 522 -6.23 25.22 9.03
N ASN A 523 -5.52 26.35 8.96
CA ASN A 523 -5.85 27.44 8.06
C ASN A 523 -5.78 26.99 6.60
N ALA A 524 -4.74 26.22 6.23
CA ALA A 524 -4.60 25.64 4.89
C ALA A 524 -5.73 24.65 4.54
N ALA A 525 -6.26 23.95 5.53
CA ALA A 525 -7.36 23.00 5.39
C ALA A 525 -8.77 23.59 5.66
N ALA A 526 -8.87 24.90 5.94
CA ALA A 526 -10.10 25.59 6.35
C ALA A 526 -10.81 24.95 7.56
N LEU A 527 -10.05 24.43 8.52
CA LEU A 527 -10.57 23.83 9.76
C LEU A 527 -10.68 24.85 10.88
N THR A 528 -11.69 24.70 11.74
CA THR A 528 -11.90 25.58 12.90
C THR A 528 -11.33 24.91 14.16
N PRO A 529 -10.60 25.63 15.04
CA PRO A 529 -10.16 25.08 16.32
C PRO A 529 -11.37 24.73 17.19
N VAL A 530 -11.41 23.48 17.64
CA VAL A 530 -12.42 22.94 18.56
C VAL A 530 -11.82 22.58 19.92
N GLY A 531 -10.51 22.39 20.01
CA GLY A 531 -9.79 22.16 21.26
C GLY A 531 -8.43 22.83 21.27
N ASN A 532 -8.04 23.40 22.41
CA ASN A 532 -6.69 23.88 22.65
C ASN A 532 -6.36 23.70 24.14
N PHE A 533 -5.51 22.73 24.46
CA PHE A 533 -5.19 22.38 25.84
C PHE A 533 -3.69 22.09 26.01
N PRO A 534 -3.19 22.27 27.24
CA PRO A 534 -1.83 21.85 27.60
C PRO A 534 -1.63 20.35 27.33
N SER A 535 -0.48 20.00 26.77
CA SER A 535 -0.13 18.60 26.46
C SER A 535 0.44 17.83 27.65
N GLY A 536 0.77 18.52 28.75
CA GLY A 536 1.60 17.97 29.82
C GLY A 536 3.07 17.81 29.45
N THR A 537 3.42 17.76 28.15
CA THR A 537 4.80 17.69 27.67
C THR A 537 5.39 19.08 27.41
N ARG A 538 6.58 19.34 27.93
CA ARG A 538 7.39 20.53 27.60
C ARG A 538 8.41 20.20 26.53
N ASP A 539 8.88 21.20 25.78
CA ASP A 539 9.93 21.01 24.77
C ASP A 539 11.26 20.58 25.40
N VAL A 540 12.13 19.92 24.64
CA VAL A 540 13.46 19.46 25.10
C VAL A 540 14.55 20.33 24.48
N LEU A 541 15.55 20.70 25.29
CA LEU A 541 16.75 21.42 24.86
C LEU A 541 17.96 20.50 24.99
N LEU A 542 18.85 20.49 23.99
CA LEU A 542 20.11 19.74 24.08
C LEU A 542 21.29 20.68 24.15
N VAL A 543 22.21 20.40 25.07
CA VAL A 543 23.47 21.12 25.23
C VAL A 543 24.59 20.26 24.66
N ARG A 544 25.41 20.85 23.78
CA ARG A 544 26.63 20.23 23.25
C ARG A 544 27.84 21.11 23.55
N GLY A 545 28.86 20.53 24.18
CA GLY A 545 30.14 21.17 24.44
C GLY A 545 30.07 22.15 25.61
N GLY A 546 30.94 21.98 26.59
CA GLY A 546 31.18 22.94 27.68
C GLY A 546 32.44 22.58 28.46
N GLU A 547 33.29 23.57 28.74
CA GLU A 547 34.30 23.45 29.80
C GLU A 547 33.75 24.21 31.01
N GLY A 548 33.31 23.50 32.05
CA GLY A 548 32.65 24.08 33.23
C GLY A 548 31.12 24.10 33.16
N ASP A 549 30.48 24.91 34.00
CA ASP A 549 29.01 24.96 34.21
C ASP A 549 28.22 25.66 33.08
N LEU A 550 28.87 26.11 31.99
CA LEU A 550 28.21 26.92 30.95
C LEU A 550 28.17 26.19 29.58
N PRO A 551 27.00 26.13 28.91
CA PRO A 551 26.85 25.49 27.61
C PRO A 551 27.54 26.29 26.48
N LYS A 552 28.37 25.67 25.63
CA LYS A 552 28.92 26.30 24.40
C LYS A 552 27.90 26.30 23.26
N LYS A 553 27.09 25.25 23.12
CA LYS A 553 26.06 25.15 22.08
C LYS A 553 24.74 24.60 22.61
N ILE A 554 23.64 25.26 22.27
CA ILE A 554 22.27 24.89 22.63
C ILE A 554 21.51 24.56 21.34
N LEU A 555 21.09 23.31 21.20
CA LEU A 555 20.22 22.88 20.12
C LEU A 555 18.76 23.06 20.56
N VAL A 556 18.03 23.85 19.79
CA VAL A 556 16.60 24.06 19.92
C VAL A 556 15.88 23.49 18.72
N ARG A 557 14.59 23.21 18.88
CA ARG A 557 13.74 22.77 17.79
C ARG A 557 13.58 23.85 16.71
N GLU A 558 13.38 23.46 15.45
CA GLU A 558 13.07 24.43 14.38
C GLU A 558 11.79 25.24 14.64
N THR A 559 10.76 24.60 15.21
CA THR A 559 9.46 25.22 15.53
C THR A 559 9.47 26.00 16.85
N PHE A 560 10.63 26.21 17.46
CA PHE A 560 10.76 26.84 18.77
C PHE A 560 10.44 28.35 18.70
N SER A 561 9.69 28.84 19.69
CA SER A 561 9.22 30.24 19.69
C SER A 561 10.37 31.24 19.85
N LYS A 562 10.28 32.37 19.13
CA LYS A 562 11.26 33.47 19.20
C LYS A 562 11.34 34.10 20.59
N ASP A 563 10.26 34.11 21.35
CA ASP A 563 10.23 34.69 22.71
C ASP A 563 11.06 33.86 23.69
N VAL A 564 11.02 32.54 23.54
CA VAL A 564 11.79 31.61 24.37
C VAL A 564 13.26 31.67 23.97
N GLU A 565 13.55 31.72 22.67
CA GLU A 565 14.90 31.92 22.15
C GLU A 565 15.52 33.21 22.72
N LYS A 566 14.74 34.30 22.81
CA LYS A 566 15.19 35.55 23.43
C LYS A 566 15.55 35.35 24.91
N ARG A 567 14.71 34.68 25.69
CA ARG A 567 14.99 34.38 27.11
C ARG A 567 16.20 33.47 27.30
N ILE A 568 16.38 32.47 26.44
CA ILE A 568 17.58 31.61 26.47
C ILE A 568 18.83 32.43 26.19
N ARG A 569 18.79 33.33 25.19
CA ARG A 569 19.91 34.25 24.91
C ARG A 569 20.19 35.24 26.04
N GLU A 570 19.16 35.66 26.78
CA GLU A 570 19.32 36.52 27.98
C GLU A 570 19.99 35.78 29.14
N LEU A 571 19.70 34.48 29.32
CA LEU A 571 20.28 33.66 30.39
C LEU A 571 21.64 33.06 30.03
N TYR A 572 21.87 32.81 28.75
CA TYR A 572 23.09 32.20 28.22
C TYR A 572 23.64 33.01 27.03
N PRO A 573 24.15 34.23 27.28
CA PRO A 573 24.55 35.15 26.20
C PRO A 573 25.74 34.64 25.38
N GLU A 574 26.59 33.81 25.96
CA GLU A 574 27.80 33.26 25.33
C GLU A 574 27.57 31.96 24.56
N SER A 575 26.35 31.40 24.57
CA SER A 575 26.04 30.10 23.97
C SER A 575 25.55 30.23 22.53
N GLU A 576 26.05 29.37 21.63
CA GLU A 576 25.56 29.27 20.26
C GLU A 576 24.20 28.54 20.22
N LEU A 577 23.13 29.25 19.88
CA LEU A 577 21.79 28.65 19.76
C LEU A 577 21.52 28.23 18.31
N THR A 578 21.33 26.93 18.07
CA THR A 578 21.10 26.35 16.74
C THR A 578 19.73 25.68 16.66
N ARG A 579 18.97 25.98 15.61
CA ARG A 579 17.70 25.32 15.31
C ARG A 579 17.95 24.04 14.54
N VAL A 580 17.36 22.93 14.99
CA VAL A 580 17.46 21.61 14.38
C VAL A 580 16.09 20.91 14.29
N PRO A 581 15.88 20.01 13.32
CA PRO A 581 14.66 19.22 13.24
C PRO A 581 14.41 18.35 14.48
N ASP A 582 13.15 18.04 14.79
CA ASP A 582 12.74 17.14 15.89
C ASP A 582 13.52 15.82 15.86
N SER A 583 13.62 15.22 14.68
CA SER A 583 14.30 13.94 14.48
C SER A 583 15.76 14.00 14.90
N GLU A 584 16.44 15.12 14.67
CA GLU A 584 17.84 15.29 15.03
C GLU A 584 18.02 15.47 16.54
N LEU A 585 17.10 16.17 17.22
CA LEU A 585 17.09 16.25 18.69
C LEU A 585 16.86 14.86 19.30
N THR A 586 15.86 14.14 18.82
CA THR A 586 15.55 12.78 19.30
C THR A 586 16.70 11.82 19.01
N GLU A 587 17.29 11.86 17.82
CA GLU A 587 18.43 11.03 17.45
C GLU A 587 19.66 11.36 18.31
N SER A 588 19.90 12.64 18.60
CA SER A 588 21.00 13.07 19.47
C SER A 588 20.83 12.60 20.93
N LEU A 589 19.60 12.63 21.44
CA LEU A 589 19.25 12.06 22.75
C LEU A 589 19.49 10.55 22.78
N ILE A 590 18.99 9.83 21.77
CA ILE A 590 19.11 8.37 21.67
C ILE A 590 20.57 7.94 21.53
N LYS A 591 21.35 8.64 20.70
CA LYS A 591 22.77 8.35 20.47
C LYS A 591 23.68 8.78 21.62
N ARG A 592 23.17 9.55 22.58
CA ARG A 592 23.96 10.18 23.65
C ARG A 592 25.04 11.13 23.10
N ASP A 593 24.73 11.80 21.99
CA ASP A 593 25.61 12.80 21.35
C ASP A 593 25.46 14.19 21.99
N ALA A 594 24.77 14.28 23.14
CA ALA A 594 24.62 15.48 23.95
C ALA A 594 25.29 15.26 25.32
N GLU A 595 26.23 16.15 25.66
CA GLU A 595 26.93 16.14 26.96
C GLU A 595 25.97 16.39 28.12
N ALA A 596 24.96 17.23 27.87
CA ALA A 596 23.82 17.41 28.76
C ALA A 596 22.56 17.57 27.92
N ALA A 597 21.47 16.96 28.37
CA ALA A 597 20.15 17.25 27.86
C ALA A 597 19.36 17.91 28.99
N ILE A 598 18.68 18.98 28.65
CA ILE A 598 17.77 19.64 29.56
C ILE A 598 16.38 19.15 29.17
N VAL A 599 15.94 18.17 29.93
CA VAL A 599 14.63 17.55 29.81
C VAL A 599 13.74 18.07 30.95
N SER A 600 12.44 18.20 30.70
CA SER A 600 11.51 18.57 31.77
C SER A 600 11.39 17.43 32.79
N GLY A 601 11.01 17.76 34.03
CA GLY A 601 11.01 16.83 35.17
C GLY A 601 10.10 15.60 35.01
N ASP A 602 9.19 15.62 34.04
CA ASP A 602 8.29 14.53 33.65
C ASP A 602 8.92 13.57 32.63
N VAL A 603 10.02 13.94 31.97
CA VAL A 603 10.73 13.11 31.00
C VAL A 603 11.68 12.16 31.73
N LYS A 604 11.32 10.88 31.80
CA LYS A 604 12.23 9.81 32.24
C LYS A 604 13.31 9.58 31.19
N ALA A 605 14.43 10.28 31.31
CA ALA A 605 15.66 9.93 30.62
C ALA A 605 16.64 9.43 31.69
N ASP A 606 16.89 8.12 31.72
CA ASP A 606 17.55 7.40 32.83
C ASP A 606 18.96 7.94 33.19
N ASP A 607 19.56 8.79 32.35
CA ASP A 607 20.92 9.34 32.50
C ASP A 607 20.99 10.89 32.53
N TYR A 608 19.87 11.62 32.48
CA TYR A 608 19.86 13.09 32.48
C TYR A 608 19.12 13.66 33.69
N ALA A 609 19.75 14.62 34.38
CA ALA A 609 19.13 15.30 35.52
C ALA A 609 18.19 16.43 35.06
N PRO A 610 16.94 16.49 35.54
CA PRO A 610 16.04 17.59 35.23
C PRO A 610 16.55 18.92 35.83
N SER A 611 16.33 20.03 35.12
CA SER A 611 16.76 21.37 35.56
C SER A 611 15.55 22.25 35.92
N PRO A 612 15.32 22.56 37.21
CA PRO A 612 14.21 23.41 37.65
C PRO A 612 14.27 24.84 37.10
N ALA A 613 15.47 25.33 36.79
CA ALA A 613 15.68 26.69 36.27
C ALA A 613 15.05 26.91 34.87
N LEU A 614 14.73 25.83 34.16
CA LEU A 614 14.22 25.86 32.79
C LEU A 614 12.76 25.44 32.67
N ASP A 615 12.17 24.95 33.76
CA ASP A 615 10.73 24.74 33.87
C ASP A 615 9.93 26.04 33.70
N ASP A 616 10.53 27.20 33.98
CA ASP A 616 9.95 28.52 33.75
C ASP A 616 10.25 29.08 32.34
N LEU A 617 11.24 28.51 31.63
CA LEU A 617 11.61 28.94 30.27
C LEU A 617 10.87 28.18 29.19
N LEU A 618 10.66 26.88 29.37
CA LEU A 618 10.07 26.02 28.35
C LEU A 618 8.55 26.14 28.38
N PRO A 619 7.92 26.74 27.35
CA PRO A 619 6.48 26.82 27.31
C PRO A 619 5.90 25.41 27.22
N GLU A 620 4.85 25.17 27.98
CA GLU A 620 4.08 23.94 27.87
C GLU A 620 3.53 23.80 26.45
N ARG A 621 3.81 22.67 25.79
CA ARG A 621 3.30 22.46 24.43
C ARG A 621 1.79 22.38 24.49
N ARG A 622 1.12 23.03 23.55
CA ARG A 622 -0.34 23.04 23.46
C ARG A 622 -0.79 22.17 22.31
N ILE A 623 -1.65 21.20 22.60
CA ILE A 623 -2.31 20.38 21.58
C ILE A 623 -3.53 21.16 21.09
N VAL A 624 -3.64 21.29 19.78
CA VAL A 624 -4.77 21.92 19.09
C VAL A 624 -5.48 20.85 18.29
N VAL A 625 -6.79 20.80 18.44
CA VAL A 625 -7.69 19.97 17.64
C VAL A 625 -8.49 20.90 16.75
N GLY A 626 -8.30 20.78 15.44
CA GLY A 626 -9.06 21.46 14.41
C GLY A 626 -10.04 20.51 13.74
N ALA A 627 -11.27 20.96 13.49
CA ALA A 627 -12.27 20.14 12.83
C ALA A 627 -13.09 20.93 11.82
N ASP A 628 -13.67 20.21 10.86
CA ASP A 628 -14.75 20.74 10.02
C ASP A 628 -15.91 21.22 10.89
N SER A 629 -16.58 22.30 10.50
CA SER A 629 -17.70 22.88 11.28
C SER A 629 -18.83 21.87 11.52
N ALA A 630 -19.02 20.91 10.60
CA ALA A 630 -19.99 19.83 10.74
C ALA A 630 -19.68 18.85 11.89
N LEU A 631 -18.42 18.78 12.34
CA LEU A 631 -17.96 17.88 13.41
C LEU A 631 -17.85 18.56 14.77
N LYS A 632 -17.97 19.89 14.82
CA LYS A 632 -17.76 20.67 16.05
C LYS A 632 -18.63 20.18 17.20
N SER A 633 -19.94 20.07 16.99
CA SER A 633 -20.89 19.65 18.04
C SER A 633 -20.64 18.23 18.55
N ALA A 634 -20.10 17.35 17.70
CA ALA A 634 -19.76 15.98 18.09
C ALA A 634 -18.53 15.93 19.01
N LEU A 635 -17.57 16.85 18.82
CA LEU A 635 -16.28 16.87 19.53
C LEU A 635 -16.28 17.77 20.77
N GLU A 636 -17.12 18.80 20.81
CA GLU A 636 -17.14 19.83 21.85
C GLU A 636 -17.22 19.26 23.29
N PRO A 637 -18.07 18.27 23.61
CA PRO A 637 -18.11 17.69 24.96
C PRO A 637 -16.79 17.03 25.37
N ALA A 638 -16.15 16.30 24.44
CA ALA A 638 -14.87 15.65 24.68
C ALA A 638 -13.74 16.69 24.84
N MET A 639 -13.75 17.76 24.03
CA MET A 639 -12.76 18.84 24.13
C MET A 639 -12.89 19.63 25.43
N ASP A 640 -14.12 19.89 25.89
CA ASP A 640 -14.37 20.52 27.19
C ASP A 640 -13.93 19.64 28.35
N GLY A 641 -14.14 18.32 28.24
CA GLY A 641 -13.62 17.35 29.19
C GLY A 641 -12.10 17.39 29.27
N LEU A 642 -11.40 17.37 28.12
CA LEU A 642 -9.94 17.42 28.07
C LEU A 642 -9.40 18.73 28.63
N LYS A 643 -10.10 19.84 28.40
CA LYS A 643 -9.75 21.14 28.96
C LYS A 643 -9.87 21.17 30.50
N LYS A 644 -10.80 20.42 31.07
CA LYS A 644 -11.00 20.33 32.53
C LYS A 644 -10.07 19.32 33.20
N GLU A 645 -9.90 18.14 32.61
CA GLU A 645 -9.15 17.02 33.21
C GLU A 645 -7.67 17.01 32.81
N GLY A 646 -7.27 17.74 31.76
CA GLY A 646 -5.94 17.70 31.17
C GLY A 646 -5.70 16.49 30.26
N VAL A 647 -4.59 16.51 29.53
CA VAL A 647 -4.12 15.38 28.72
C VAL A 647 -3.32 14.44 29.60
N LYS A 648 -3.62 13.14 29.54
CA LYS A 648 -2.93 12.11 30.33
C LYS A 648 -1.93 11.37 29.45
N SER A 649 -0.76 11.09 30.02
CA SER A 649 0.06 9.98 29.53
C SER A 649 -0.64 8.67 29.89
N SER A 650 -0.70 7.75 28.95
CA SER A 650 -1.43 6.49 29.09
C SER A 650 -0.66 5.36 28.42
N ASP A 651 -0.44 4.27 29.17
CA ASP A 651 0.15 3.03 28.66
C ASP A 651 -0.83 2.29 27.73
N ASN A 652 -2.13 2.56 27.85
CA ASN A 652 -3.20 2.01 27.00
C ASN A 652 -4.17 3.13 26.55
N PRO A 653 -3.77 3.96 25.58
CA PRO A 653 -4.50 5.16 25.19
C PRO A 653 -5.91 4.87 24.70
N GLN A 654 -6.16 3.70 24.11
CA GLN A 654 -7.48 3.30 23.63
C GLN A 654 -8.45 3.01 24.79
N ALA A 655 -8.02 2.24 25.79
CA ALA A 655 -8.85 1.90 26.95
C ALA A 655 -9.18 3.15 27.78
N ASP A 656 -8.19 4.00 28.01
CA ASP A 656 -8.36 5.22 28.80
C ASP A 656 -9.21 6.25 28.07
N ALA A 657 -9.00 6.42 26.75
CA ALA A 657 -9.86 7.29 25.93
C ALA A 657 -11.31 6.82 25.94
N LYS A 658 -11.53 5.51 25.83
CA LYS A 658 -12.88 4.93 25.92
C LYS A 658 -13.52 5.22 27.29
N ALA A 659 -12.80 4.97 28.39
CA ALA A 659 -13.31 5.23 29.73
C ALA A 659 -13.60 6.71 29.96
N PHE A 660 -12.76 7.60 29.43
CA PHE A 660 -12.96 9.05 29.48
C PHE A 660 -14.20 9.49 28.69
N VAL A 661 -14.36 9.04 27.44
CA VAL A 661 -15.53 9.37 26.62
C VAL A 661 -16.80 8.75 27.19
N ASP A 662 -16.73 7.55 27.77
CA ASP A 662 -17.87 6.92 28.47
C ASP A 662 -18.38 7.80 29.63
N ARG A 663 -17.49 8.45 30.40
CA ARG A 663 -17.92 9.37 31.47
C ARG A 663 -18.61 10.62 30.93
N ILE A 664 -18.15 11.15 29.80
CA ILE A 664 -18.69 12.40 29.21
C ILE A 664 -20.01 12.16 28.49
N TYR A 665 -20.14 11.02 27.80
CA TYR A 665 -21.29 10.70 26.94
C TYR A 665 -22.27 9.71 27.59
N SER A 666 -22.12 9.41 28.89
CA SER A 666 -23.08 8.55 29.59
C SER A 666 -24.50 9.12 29.52
N PRO A 667 -25.49 8.33 29.07
CA PRO A 667 -26.89 8.75 29.15
C PRO A 667 -27.28 8.86 30.63
N ALA A 668 -28.03 9.91 30.98
CA ALA A 668 -28.64 10.02 32.29
C ALA A 668 -29.37 8.69 32.63
N PRO A 669 -29.31 8.21 33.89
CA PRO A 669 -29.87 6.90 34.23
C PRO A 669 -31.36 6.85 33.91
N ALA A 670 -31.73 5.92 33.03
CA ALA A 670 -33.11 5.66 32.65
C ALA A 670 -33.89 5.17 33.88
N LEU A 671 -34.98 5.87 34.21
CA LEU A 671 -36.03 5.37 35.10
C LEU A 671 -36.56 4.04 34.56
N ALA A 672 -36.50 3.01 35.43
CA ALA A 672 -36.97 1.66 35.14
C ALA A 672 -38.44 1.65 34.70
N SER A 673 -38.75 0.98 33.58
CA SER A 673 -40.11 0.61 33.22
C SER A 673 -40.20 -0.88 32.94
N SER A 674 -41.11 -1.50 33.69
CA SER A 674 -41.46 -2.91 33.72
C SER A 674 -42.49 -3.21 32.62
N ALA A 675 -42.28 -4.26 31.81
CA ALA A 675 -43.38 -4.96 31.16
C ALA A 675 -43.00 -6.41 30.77
N LYS A 676 -43.95 -7.32 31.03
CA LYS A 676 -43.93 -8.78 30.86
C LYS A 676 -44.15 -9.22 29.39
N PRO A 677 -43.84 -10.49 29.03
CA PRO A 677 -43.92 -11.00 27.66
C PRO A 677 -45.34 -11.52 27.33
N VAL A 678 -45.74 -11.37 26.06
CA VAL A 678 -46.96 -11.97 25.49
C VAL A 678 -46.60 -12.78 24.25
N SER A 679 -47.22 -13.95 24.17
CA SER A 679 -47.05 -15.09 23.27
C SER A 679 -47.63 -14.93 21.86
N GLU A 680 -47.08 -15.73 20.93
CA GLU A 680 -47.43 -15.85 19.50
C GLU A 680 -48.84 -16.39 19.20
N PRO A 681 -49.37 -16.10 18.00
CA PRO A 681 -50.13 -17.09 17.23
C PRO A 681 -49.71 -17.18 15.74
N PRO A 682 -50.20 -18.20 15.00
CA PRO A 682 -49.55 -18.72 13.79
C PRO A 682 -50.18 -18.28 12.45
N GLY A 683 -49.34 -18.28 11.42
CA GLY A 683 -49.58 -18.75 10.04
C GLY A 683 -50.65 -18.07 9.16
N SER A 684 -50.24 -17.47 8.03
CA SER A 684 -50.94 -17.56 6.74
C SER A 684 -50.19 -16.90 5.57
N SER A 685 -49.95 -17.72 4.54
CA SER A 685 -49.75 -17.49 3.10
C SER A 685 -49.89 -16.06 2.54
N GLY A 686 -48.80 -15.53 1.95
CA GLY A 686 -48.77 -14.22 1.28
C GLY A 686 -47.83 -14.12 0.06
N ASP A 687 -47.47 -15.25 -0.59
CA ASP A 687 -46.38 -15.28 -1.58
C ASP A 687 -46.74 -14.87 -3.02
N LEU A 688 -48.00 -14.59 -3.35
CA LEU A 688 -48.36 -14.35 -4.77
C LEU A 688 -48.30 -12.87 -5.23
N ILE A 689 -48.25 -11.90 -4.31
CA ILE A 689 -48.37 -10.46 -4.65
C ILE A 689 -46.99 -9.77 -4.80
N LEU A 690 -45.92 -10.35 -4.21
CA LEU A 690 -44.57 -9.79 -4.26
C LEU A 690 -43.85 -10.07 -5.59
N ILE A 691 -44.23 -11.14 -6.28
CA ILE A 691 -43.56 -11.58 -7.52
C ILE A 691 -43.91 -10.67 -8.71
N THR A 692 -45.14 -10.17 -8.81
CA THR A 692 -45.59 -9.34 -9.94
C THR A 692 -45.03 -7.92 -9.90
N SER A 693 -44.80 -7.36 -8.71
CA SER A 693 -44.27 -6.01 -8.52
C SER A 693 -42.76 -5.92 -8.78
N VAL A 694 -42.00 -6.98 -8.45
CA VAL A 694 -40.56 -7.07 -8.77
C VAL A 694 -40.33 -7.22 -10.28
N VAL A 695 -41.16 -7.99 -10.99
CA VAL A 695 -41.03 -8.18 -12.45
C VAL A 695 -41.25 -6.87 -13.22
N ALA A 696 -42.22 -6.05 -12.80
CA ALA A 696 -42.47 -4.75 -13.43
C ALA A 696 -41.32 -3.74 -13.21
N ALA A 697 -40.72 -3.73 -12.01
CA ALA A 697 -39.58 -2.87 -11.71
C ALA A 697 -38.32 -3.25 -12.50
N VAL A 698 -38.06 -4.56 -12.64
CA VAL A 698 -36.92 -5.08 -13.42
C VAL A 698 -37.09 -4.79 -14.91
N ALA A 699 -38.29 -4.92 -15.46
CA ALA A 699 -38.57 -4.60 -16.87
C ALA A 699 -38.39 -3.10 -17.18
N GLY A 700 -38.80 -2.21 -16.26
CA GLY A 700 -38.59 -0.76 -16.40
C GLY A 700 -37.12 -0.37 -16.38
N LEU A 701 -36.32 -1.01 -15.53
CA LEU A 701 -34.88 -0.77 -15.41
C LEU A 701 -34.12 -1.26 -16.66
N ALA A 702 -34.52 -2.41 -17.22
CA ALA A 702 -33.96 -2.93 -18.47
C ALA A 702 -34.26 -2.01 -19.68
N GLY A 703 -35.47 -1.44 -19.75
CA GLY A 703 -35.84 -0.47 -20.80
C GLY A 703 -35.03 0.83 -20.74
N ALA A 704 -34.76 1.33 -19.52
CA ALA A 704 -33.94 2.52 -19.32
C ALA A 704 -32.46 2.28 -19.70
N VAL A 705 -31.92 1.09 -19.40
CA VAL A 705 -30.55 0.71 -19.79
C VAL A 705 -30.42 0.61 -21.31
N LEU A 706 -31.42 0.02 -22.00
CA LEU A 706 -31.43 -0.08 -23.47
C LEU A 706 -31.48 1.28 -24.19
N LEU A 707 -32.15 2.28 -23.59
CA LEU A 707 -32.19 3.64 -24.12
C LEU A 707 -30.87 4.39 -23.96
N VAL A 708 -30.09 4.09 -22.91
CA VAL A 708 -28.77 4.68 -22.67
C VAL A 708 -27.68 4.01 -23.52
N TRP A 709 -27.89 2.77 -23.98
CA TRP A 709 -26.88 1.96 -24.65
C TRP A 709 -26.88 1.98 -26.19
N ARG A 710 -27.78 2.73 -26.86
CA ARG A 710 -27.77 2.82 -28.34
C ARG A 710 -27.15 4.13 -28.85
N PRO A 711 -25.86 4.15 -29.25
CA PRO A 711 -25.34 5.19 -30.11
C PRO A 711 -25.66 4.88 -31.57
N SER A 712 -26.42 5.77 -32.21
CA SER A 712 -26.27 6.17 -33.62
C SER A 712 -25.90 5.09 -34.66
N ARG A 713 -26.92 4.46 -35.27
CA ARG A 713 -26.88 4.00 -36.67
C ARG A 713 -28.21 4.31 -37.36
N PHE A 714 -28.37 5.56 -37.77
CA PHE A 714 -29.25 5.93 -38.88
C PHE A 714 -28.73 7.22 -39.49
N LYS A 715 -27.84 7.09 -40.47
CA LYS A 715 -27.61 8.06 -41.55
C LYS A 715 -27.02 7.31 -42.76
N GLY A 716 -27.85 7.15 -43.79
CA GLY A 716 -27.49 7.19 -45.20
C GLY A 716 -26.86 5.97 -45.87
N SER A 717 -27.67 5.23 -46.64
CA SER A 717 -27.28 4.77 -47.99
C SER A 717 -28.52 4.36 -48.80
N LEU A 718 -29.19 5.34 -49.40
CA LEU A 718 -30.07 5.16 -50.55
C LEU A 718 -29.66 6.21 -51.59
N ILE A 719 -28.62 5.91 -52.37
CA ILE A 719 -28.39 6.51 -53.69
C ILE A 719 -27.96 5.38 -54.61
N GLY A 720 -28.75 5.16 -55.66
CA GLY A 720 -28.56 4.11 -56.64
C GLY A 720 -27.37 4.32 -57.57
N ARG A 721 -26.89 3.22 -58.14
CA ARG A 721 -26.14 3.20 -59.40
C ARG A 721 -27.10 2.89 -60.54
N PRO A 722 -27.01 3.58 -61.69
CA PRO A 722 -27.58 3.07 -62.92
C PRO A 722 -26.67 1.99 -63.52
N ARG A 723 -27.29 1.08 -64.28
CA ARG A 723 -26.65 0.16 -65.22
C ARG A 723 -25.94 0.96 -66.32
N VAL A 724 -24.68 0.63 -66.61
CA VAL A 724 -24.13 -0.03 -67.81
C VAL A 724 -22.65 -0.25 -67.55
#